data_AF-A0A1C5P1C0-F1
#
_entry.id   AF-A0A1C5P1C0-F1
#
_cell.length_a   1.000
_cell.length_b   1.000
_cell.length_c   1.000
_cell.angle_alpha   90.00
_cell.angle_beta   90.00
_cell.angle_gamma   90.00
#
_symmetry.space_group_name_H-M   'P 1'
#
loop_
_entity.id
_entity.type
_entity.pdbx_description
1 polymer ?
#
loop_
_entity_poly.entity_id
_entity_poly.type
_entity_poly.pdbx_seq_one_letter_code
_entity_poly.pdbx_strand_id
1 'polypeptide(L)'
;MKVLSVKEQNNKKGNKCWIYILAFLFPVLIFGAGFALKGVYPFGESSALVVDGVHQYTAFYKELLNQLQKGLGWTYSTHSMGYNFYGLFCYYLCSPFSILVLLLMKFIYVNEAVTTVILVKVGLCGVSMAWYSGKKYPGRGSMAVSLGCMYALSNFLMGYYSNVMWLDCIILLPVLAYLIEQLVCTGKWKCYCLVLGFCIFTSYYMGFMLCTFSGLYYLSNLITVESNRRLEKVRLSILKFSGASVAAAGLAGITLIPGIVAVSRTAAAEEAGTGIAGVYGDIWKQMSALMEDSLSFVKSSQQGDVNLYCGCAVLLFAGMYFFNKKIRAVEKIAAGALIVLYFAGFHITALNLLFHGMHKPVGIPNRFAFILIFLFLKMACDAWGKVENMSRKRIFAGLAAAEIFCTVVGIRSGKTGEILLTDGILAGMFLPVWMEHYFCGKLSKHSFGCVEIRKICAGILAVLILVETGIHGIVSITDNGTANRDIYVESEQEVCGLLEAEKVDQVDYRVAIVNPLVRNEEMLYQLNGVSMYSSTNTEEMWNFVKSMGFENLENRFQYAGATEVMDMLLGIRYLLCRNTRTLNTVYEKIGESQSFDLYENPRALKIGYMVDDSVLNYIMEGINPMEVQNRLLTGVVGKRLYKMQTVSSEVAAIGTTAFHIRLKKGEHGYLYIPGTEPDTVTIQGQEQKSDYWNNNFLDLGTFDTDTTVRVTADTGMQEAVLGTYEESDLDEIYKELSSQQMDLSDGKGSISVKEDGILMLSSFYDSNMRITVDGKKAETFRIQGMTGVKLSAGTHKIVMKYQTPGLKEGAVLSILIAGMLGIVWIICMRNGKHRFPD
;
A
#
# COMPACT_ATOMS: atom_id res chain seq x y z
N MET A 1 38.45 18.97 19.11
CA MET A 1 38.63 17.56 18.72
C MET A 1 38.33 17.46 17.23
N LYS A 2 39.32 17.05 16.43
CA LYS A 2 39.22 16.91 14.96
C LYS A 2 38.12 15.91 14.60
N VAL A 3 37.22 16.28 13.69
CA VAL A 3 36.43 15.28 12.95
C VAL A 3 37.43 14.64 11.99
N LEU A 4 37.75 13.39 12.29
CA LEU A 4 38.85 12.64 11.72
C LEU A 4 38.69 12.46 10.22
N SER A 5 39.80 12.43 9.49
CA SER A 5 39.81 12.07 8.07
C SER A 5 39.31 10.62 7.88
N VAL A 6 38.86 10.25 6.69
CA VAL A 6 38.42 8.88 6.37
C VAL A 6 39.51 7.83 6.67
N LYS A 7 40.80 8.19 6.54
CA LYS A 7 41.95 7.33 6.92
C LYS A 7 41.99 7.06 8.44
N GLU A 8 41.60 8.04 9.26
CA GLU A 8 41.56 7.92 10.73
C GLU A 8 40.26 7.26 11.24
N GLN A 9 39.15 7.33 10.50
CA GLN A 9 37.92 6.58 10.81
C GLN A 9 38.09 5.07 10.61
N ASN A 10 38.86 4.65 9.59
CA ASN A 10 39.12 3.23 9.31
C ASN A 10 40.00 2.54 10.36
N ASN A 11 40.77 3.30 11.16
CA ASN A 11 41.64 2.76 12.21
C ASN A 11 40.98 2.64 13.60
N LYS A 12 39.72 3.01 13.76
CA LYS A 12 38.99 2.84 15.04
C LYS A 12 38.16 1.56 15.00
N LYS A 13 38.27 0.74 16.06
CA LYS A 13 37.38 -0.42 16.28
C LYS A 13 35.92 0.04 16.15
N GLY A 14 35.19 -0.54 15.19
CA GLY A 14 33.78 -0.27 14.99
C GLY A 14 32.93 -0.63 16.22
N ASN A 15 31.65 -0.29 16.17
CA ASN A 15 30.71 -0.70 17.21
C ASN A 15 30.74 -2.24 17.37
N LYS A 16 30.72 -2.69 18.62
CA LYS A 16 30.64 -4.11 18.96
C LYS A 16 29.34 -4.71 18.43
N CYS A 17 29.37 -5.98 18.04
CA CYS A 17 28.22 -6.67 17.43
C CYS A 17 26.94 -6.60 18.29
N TRP A 18 27.07 -6.66 19.62
CA TRP A 18 25.93 -6.59 20.56
C TRP A 18 25.10 -5.30 20.44
N ILE A 19 25.69 -4.18 19.98
CA ILE A 19 24.96 -2.92 19.77
C ILE A 19 23.89 -3.10 18.71
N TYR A 20 24.22 -3.79 17.62
CA TYR A 20 23.27 -4.07 16.54
C TYR A 20 22.22 -5.11 16.96
N ILE A 21 22.62 -6.10 17.78
CA ILE A 21 21.68 -7.08 18.35
C ILE A 21 20.65 -6.38 19.24
N LEU A 22 21.05 -5.46 20.11
CA LEU A 22 20.10 -4.71 20.94
C LEU A 22 19.21 -3.78 20.12
N ALA A 23 19.78 -3.07 19.15
CA ALA A 23 19.01 -2.19 18.25
C ALA A 23 18.00 -2.97 17.37
N PHE A 24 18.25 -4.26 17.14
CA PHE A 24 17.31 -5.17 16.47
C PHE A 24 16.26 -5.72 17.45
N LEU A 25 16.70 -6.34 18.54
CA LEU A 25 15.83 -7.10 19.44
C LEU A 25 14.90 -6.21 20.24
N PHE A 26 15.34 -5.04 20.70
CA PHE A 26 14.50 -4.20 21.54
C PHE A 26 13.21 -3.76 20.81
N PRO A 27 13.26 -3.18 19.60
CA PRO A 27 12.04 -2.85 18.86
C PRO A 27 11.17 -4.07 18.54
N VAL A 28 11.78 -5.19 18.18
CA VAL A 28 11.05 -6.45 17.91
C VAL A 28 10.29 -6.94 19.15
N LEU A 29 10.90 -6.83 20.33
CA LEU A 29 10.25 -7.20 21.59
C LEU A 29 9.12 -6.24 21.96
N ILE A 30 9.26 -4.93 21.70
CA ILE A 30 8.20 -3.95 21.92
C ILE A 30 7.00 -4.22 20.99
N PHE A 31 7.25 -4.46 19.70
CA PHE A 31 6.20 -4.89 18.76
C PHE A 31 5.55 -6.20 19.20
N GLY A 32 6.36 -7.21 19.54
CA GLY A 32 5.87 -8.50 20.03
C GLY A 32 5.04 -8.39 21.31
N ALA A 33 5.43 -7.52 22.24
CA ALA A 33 4.66 -7.25 23.46
C ALA A 33 3.34 -6.55 23.16
N GLY A 34 3.34 -5.52 22.30
CA GLY A 34 2.11 -4.85 21.87
C GLY A 34 1.15 -5.81 21.16
N PHE A 35 1.67 -6.67 20.28
CA PHE A 35 0.91 -7.73 19.61
C PHE A 35 0.36 -8.75 20.61
N ALA A 36 1.15 -9.19 21.59
CA ALA A 36 0.68 -10.11 22.63
C ALA A 36 -0.46 -9.49 23.45
N LEU A 37 -0.37 -8.22 23.83
CA LEU A 37 -1.41 -7.50 24.57
C LEU A 37 -2.72 -7.34 23.78
N LYS A 38 -2.64 -7.32 22.44
CA LYS A 38 -3.81 -7.30 21.54
C LYS A 38 -4.30 -8.69 21.12
N GLY A 39 -3.74 -9.75 21.73
CA GLY A 39 -4.09 -11.13 21.41
C GLY A 39 -3.77 -11.50 19.96
N VAL A 40 -2.75 -10.90 19.36
CA VAL A 40 -2.29 -11.30 18.01
C VAL A 40 -1.67 -12.70 18.10
N TYR A 41 -2.02 -13.57 17.15
CA TYR A 41 -1.46 -14.92 17.07
C TYR A 41 0.09 -14.89 17.11
N PRO A 42 0.75 -15.77 17.91
CA PRO A 42 0.21 -16.94 18.59
C PRO A 42 -0.34 -16.68 20.01
N PHE A 43 -0.45 -15.42 20.44
CA PHE A 43 -0.91 -15.08 21.80
C PHE A 43 -2.44 -14.99 21.92
N GLY A 44 -3.16 -15.07 20.80
CA GLY A 44 -4.62 -15.07 20.72
C GLY A 44 -5.11 -15.25 19.28
N GLU A 45 -6.34 -14.80 19.01
CA GLU A 45 -7.07 -15.01 17.74
C GLU A 45 -7.09 -13.76 16.84
N SER A 46 -6.33 -12.72 17.17
CA SER A 46 -6.22 -11.51 16.34
C SER A 46 -5.10 -11.62 15.29
N SER A 47 -5.22 -10.82 14.23
CA SER A 47 -4.16 -10.50 13.27
C SER A 47 -3.51 -9.14 13.58
N ALA A 48 -2.18 -9.05 13.39
CA ALA A 48 -1.45 -7.78 13.39
C ALA A 48 -1.68 -6.96 12.12
N LEU A 49 -2.13 -7.58 11.02
CA LEU A 49 -2.39 -6.86 9.80
C LEU A 49 -3.67 -6.04 9.97
N VAL A 50 -3.64 -4.81 9.44
CA VAL A 50 -4.76 -3.85 9.44
C VAL A 50 -4.81 -3.08 8.13
N VAL A 51 -5.99 -2.56 7.78
CA VAL A 51 -6.24 -1.77 6.55
C VAL A 51 -5.77 -2.55 5.31
N ASP A 52 -4.82 -2.03 4.53
CA ASP A 52 -4.29 -2.69 3.33
C ASP A 52 -3.53 -3.99 3.68
N GLY A 53 -2.99 -4.08 4.90
CA GLY A 53 -2.47 -5.31 5.52
C GLY A 53 -3.38 -6.51 5.30
N VAL A 54 -4.63 -6.34 5.69
CA VAL A 54 -5.71 -7.32 5.70
C VAL A 54 -6.24 -7.52 4.29
N HIS A 55 -6.56 -6.41 3.63
CA HIS A 55 -7.34 -6.46 2.41
C HIS A 55 -6.52 -6.70 1.14
N GLN A 56 -5.20 -6.52 1.15
CA GLN A 56 -4.37 -6.57 -0.05
C GLN A 56 -3.21 -7.54 0.08
N TYR A 57 -2.31 -7.34 1.04
CA TYR A 57 -1.01 -8.03 1.03
C TYR A 57 -1.12 -9.56 1.17
N THR A 58 -2.02 -10.06 2.02
CA THR A 58 -2.23 -11.50 2.21
C THR A 58 -2.65 -12.19 0.91
N ALA A 59 -3.66 -11.64 0.24
CA ALA A 59 -4.14 -12.11 -1.06
C ALA A 59 -3.03 -12.01 -2.13
N PHE A 60 -2.29 -10.90 -2.15
CA PHE A 60 -1.23 -10.69 -3.14
C PHE A 60 -0.05 -11.66 -3.00
N TYR A 61 0.31 -12.06 -1.77
CA TYR A 61 1.36 -13.08 -1.58
C TYR A 61 0.90 -14.49 -1.96
N LYS A 62 -0.37 -14.84 -1.70
CA LYS A 62 -0.96 -16.09 -2.20
C LYS A 62 -1.00 -16.10 -3.73
N GLU A 63 -1.42 -14.99 -4.32
CA GLU A 63 -1.41 -14.79 -5.76
C GLU A 63 0.00 -14.90 -6.34
N LEU A 64 1.00 -14.29 -5.71
CA LEU A 64 2.41 -14.41 -6.14
C LEU A 64 2.87 -15.87 -6.16
N LEU A 65 2.53 -16.64 -5.13
CA LEU A 65 2.88 -18.06 -5.08
C LEU A 65 2.25 -18.82 -6.25
N ASN A 66 0.95 -18.63 -6.48
CA ASN A 66 0.20 -19.24 -7.58
C ASN A 66 0.77 -18.84 -8.95
N GLN A 67 1.03 -17.55 -9.17
CA GLN A 67 1.58 -17.07 -10.44
C GLN A 67 2.97 -17.64 -10.70
N LEU A 68 3.87 -17.69 -9.71
CA LEU A 68 5.21 -18.24 -9.88
C LEU A 68 5.19 -19.75 -10.23
N GLN A 69 4.18 -20.49 -9.79
CA GLN A 69 4.00 -21.91 -10.15
C GLN A 69 3.70 -22.11 -11.65
N LYS A 70 3.16 -21.09 -12.33
CA LYS A 70 2.91 -21.12 -13.79
C LYS A 70 4.18 -20.97 -14.64
N GLY A 71 5.35 -20.79 -14.03
CA GLY A 71 6.64 -20.68 -14.74
C GLY A 71 6.73 -19.39 -15.58
N LEU A 72 7.00 -19.51 -16.88
CA LEU A 72 7.21 -18.35 -17.76
C LEU A 72 5.95 -17.49 -17.98
N GLY A 73 4.76 -17.99 -17.63
CA GLY A 73 3.48 -17.29 -17.76
C GLY A 73 3.02 -16.48 -16.55
N TRP A 74 3.87 -16.31 -15.53
CA TRP A 74 3.50 -15.73 -14.22
C TRP A 74 3.08 -14.24 -14.24
N THR A 75 3.23 -13.54 -15.37
CA THR A 75 3.09 -12.07 -15.42
C THR A 75 1.65 -11.58 -15.57
N TYR A 76 0.67 -12.47 -15.73
CA TYR A 76 -0.74 -12.17 -15.92
C TYR A 76 -1.59 -13.11 -15.06
N SER A 77 -2.56 -12.55 -14.35
CA SER A 77 -3.52 -13.33 -13.58
C SER A 77 -4.85 -13.39 -14.32
N THR A 78 -5.53 -14.53 -14.22
CA THR A 78 -6.91 -14.74 -14.70
C THR A 78 -7.95 -14.45 -13.62
N HIS A 79 -7.55 -14.34 -12.34
CA HIS A 79 -8.45 -13.94 -11.26
C HIS A 79 -8.96 -12.51 -11.48
N SER A 80 -10.08 -12.15 -10.84
CA SER A 80 -10.69 -10.83 -10.94
C SER A 80 -10.97 -10.40 -12.39
N MET A 81 -11.45 -11.34 -13.21
CA MET A 81 -11.70 -11.18 -14.65
C MET A 81 -10.47 -10.84 -15.50
N GLY A 82 -9.27 -10.98 -14.95
CA GLY A 82 -8.00 -10.91 -15.66
C GLY A 82 -7.31 -9.54 -15.58
N TYR A 83 -6.03 -9.52 -15.16
CA TYR A 83 -5.28 -8.28 -14.99
C TYR A 83 -3.75 -8.43 -15.09
N ASN A 84 -3.06 -7.30 -15.27
CA ASN A 84 -1.61 -7.20 -15.32
C ASN A 84 -0.95 -7.50 -13.95
N PHE A 85 -0.73 -8.79 -13.65
CA PHE A 85 -0.11 -9.19 -12.39
C PHE A 85 1.31 -8.64 -12.23
N TYR A 86 2.11 -8.52 -13.29
CA TYR A 86 3.45 -7.96 -13.18
C TYR A 86 3.44 -6.48 -12.75
N GLY A 87 2.43 -5.71 -13.19
CA GLY A 87 2.21 -4.34 -12.71
C GLY A 87 1.93 -4.29 -11.20
N LEU A 88 1.05 -5.17 -10.72
CA LEU A 88 0.76 -5.35 -9.29
C LEU A 88 2.02 -5.78 -8.53
N PHE A 89 2.79 -6.73 -9.05
CA PHE A 89 4.06 -7.16 -8.48
C PHE A 89 5.05 -5.99 -8.35
N CYS A 90 5.18 -5.16 -9.40
CA CYS A 90 6.04 -3.97 -9.39
C CYS A 90 5.63 -2.95 -8.33
N TYR A 91 4.33 -2.84 -8.09
CA TYR A 91 3.78 -1.95 -7.07
C TYR A 91 4.01 -2.52 -5.66
N TYR A 92 3.60 -3.76 -5.38
CA TYR A 92 3.44 -4.26 -4.02
C TYR A 92 4.50 -5.28 -3.55
N LEU A 93 5.14 -6.02 -4.46
CA LEU A 93 5.78 -7.31 -4.11
C LEU A 93 7.26 -7.43 -4.51
N CYS A 94 7.87 -6.39 -5.08
CA CYS A 94 9.29 -6.39 -5.49
C CYS A 94 10.31 -6.49 -4.36
N SER A 95 9.89 -6.45 -3.09
CA SER A 95 10.80 -6.58 -1.94
C SER A 95 11.54 -7.93 -1.98
N PRO A 96 12.86 -7.98 -1.68
CA PRO A 96 13.55 -9.26 -1.51
C PRO A 96 12.96 -10.09 -0.37
N PHE A 97 12.32 -9.45 0.62
CA PHE A 97 11.67 -10.12 1.73
C PHE A 97 10.40 -10.85 1.30
N SER A 98 9.87 -10.59 0.10
CA SER A 98 8.81 -11.41 -0.49
C SER A 98 9.22 -12.88 -0.58
N ILE A 99 10.50 -13.17 -0.88
CA ILE A 99 11.04 -14.53 -0.87
C ILE A 99 10.94 -15.13 0.54
N LEU A 100 11.26 -14.35 1.58
CA LEU A 100 11.15 -14.80 2.96
C LEU A 100 9.69 -15.06 3.35
N VAL A 101 8.74 -14.22 2.91
CA VAL A 101 7.30 -14.48 3.10
C VAL A 101 6.92 -15.81 2.46
N LEU A 102 7.26 -16.03 1.19
CA LEU A 102 6.94 -17.28 0.48
C LEU A 102 7.60 -18.52 1.12
N LEU A 103 8.80 -18.40 1.67
CA LEU A 103 9.46 -19.49 2.40
C LEU A 103 8.76 -19.79 3.72
N LEU A 104 8.34 -18.76 4.46
CA LEU A 104 7.59 -18.92 5.71
C LEU A 104 6.19 -19.51 5.47
N MET A 105 5.54 -19.15 4.36
CA MET A 105 4.24 -19.71 3.95
C MET A 105 4.22 -21.23 3.79
N LYS A 106 5.39 -21.88 3.71
CA LYS A 106 5.50 -23.35 3.73
C LYS A 106 5.26 -23.97 5.10
N PHE A 107 5.35 -23.17 6.16
CA PHE A 107 5.31 -23.64 7.55
C PHE A 107 4.20 -22.96 8.38
N ILE A 108 3.78 -21.75 7.99
CA ILE A 108 2.77 -20.94 8.68
C ILE A 108 1.86 -20.26 7.65
N TYR A 109 0.68 -19.79 8.06
CA TYR A 109 -0.23 -19.10 7.15
C TYR A 109 0.31 -17.72 6.71
N VAL A 110 -0.24 -17.20 5.62
CA VAL A 110 0.27 -15.98 4.96
C VAL A 110 0.25 -14.77 5.88
N ASN A 111 -0.76 -14.66 6.73
CA ASN A 111 -0.91 -13.57 7.70
C ASN A 111 0.28 -13.51 8.68
N GLU A 112 0.66 -14.66 9.25
CA GLU A 112 1.76 -14.84 10.20
C GLU A 112 3.12 -14.71 9.50
N ALA A 113 3.24 -15.19 8.26
CA ALA A 113 4.44 -15.02 7.45
C ALA A 113 4.74 -13.53 7.21
N VAL A 114 3.72 -12.75 6.82
CA VAL A 114 3.86 -11.30 6.62
C VAL A 114 4.16 -10.59 7.94
N THR A 115 3.46 -10.93 9.02
CA THR A 115 3.70 -10.38 10.37
C THR A 115 5.13 -10.64 10.85
N THR A 116 5.66 -11.85 10.63
CA THR A 116 7.04 -12.21 10.98
C THR A 116 8.05 -11.36 10.20
N VAL A 117 7.81 -11.17 8.90
CA VAL A 117 8.68 -10.33 8.06
C VAL A 117 8.63 -8.86 8.49
N ILE A 118 7.47 -8.35 8.91
CA ILE A 118 7.35 -7.01 9.48
C ILE A 118 8.25 -6.86 10.70
N LEU A 119 8.22 -7.80 11.65
CA LEU A 119 9.08 -7.78 12.84
C LEU A 119 10.57 -7.75 12.45
N VAL A 120 10.98 -8.60 11.50
CA VAL A 120 12.37 -8.61 11.00
C VAL A 120 12.74 -7.25 10.41
N LYS A 121 11.87 -6.65 9.58
CA LYS A 121 12.13 -5.35 8.96
C LYS A 121 12.18 -4.21 9.97
N VAL A 122 11.33 -4.21 11.00
CA VAL A 122 11.38 -3.25 12.11
C VAL A 122 12.72 -3.32 12.84
N GLY A 123 13.19 -4.54 13.17
CA GLY A 123 14.51 -4.71 13.78
C GLY A 123 15.64 -4.19 12.88
N LEU A 124 15.55 -4.41 11.56
CA LEU A 124 16.53 -3.89 10.59
C LEU A 124 16.51 -2.37 10.45
N CYS A 125 15.35 -1.71 10.61
CA CYS A 125 15.29 -0.25 10.72
C CYS A 125 16.15 0.22 11.88
N GLY A 126 16.01 -0.42 13.05
CA GLY A 126 16.81 -0.09 14.24
C GLY A 126 18.30 -0.30 14.02
N VAL A 127 18.69 -1.42 13.42
CA VAL A 127 20.09 -1.70 13.05
C VAL A 127 20.65 -0.65 12.10
N SER A 128 19.88 -0.24 11.09
CA SER A 128 20.32 0.73 10.08
C SER A 128 20.65 2.10 10.69
N MET A 129 19.78 2.61 11.57
CA MET A 129 20.03 3.88 12.24
C MET A 129 21.14 3.79 13.29
N ALA A 130 21.25 2.66 14.01
CA ALA A 130 22.38 2.37 14.89
C ALA A 130 23.72 2.29 14.12
N TRP A 131 23.68 1.78 12.88
CA TRP A 131 24.82 1.73 11.99
C TRP A 131 25.22 3.12 11.50
N TYR A 132 24.27 3.94 11.05
CA TYR A 132 24.51 5.33 10.64
C TYR A 132 25.19 6.13 11.75
N SER A 133 24.61 6.10 12.96
CA SER A 133 25.13 6.82 14.13
C SER A 133 26.51 6.28 14.57
N GLY A 134 26.69 4.96 14.56
CA GLY A 134 27.96 4.29 14.88
C GLY A 134 29.10 4.62 13.91
N LYS A 135 28.80 4.79 12.61
CA LYS A 135 29.78 5.24 11.61
C LYS A 135 30.20 6.68 11.84
N LYS A 136 29.29 7.54 12.30
CA LYS A 136 29.56 8.96 12.53
C LYS A 136 30.30 9.20 13.85
N TYR A 137 29.94 8.49 14.90
CA TYR A 137 30.52 8.62 16.24
C TYR A 137 30.91 7.25 16.83
N PRO A 138 32.05 6.66 16.41
CA PRO A 138 32.49 5.35 16.89
C PRO A 138 32.72 5.29 18.41
N GLY A 139 32.36 4.17 19.03
CA GLY A 139 32.56 3.93 20.47
C GLY A 139 31.43 4.45 21.36
N ARG A 140 30.36 5.01 20.79
CA ARG A 140 29.17 5.48 21.52
C ARG A 140 28.00 4.51 21.38
N GLY A 141 28.15 3.34 21.99
CA GLY A 141 27.18 2.24 21.89
C GLY A 141 25.78 2.60 22.37
N SER A 142 25.65 3.19 23.55
CA SER A 142 24.33 3.56 24.13
C SER A 142 23.56 4.52 23.22
N MET A 143 24.24 5.53 22.67
CA MET A 143 23.65 6.46 21.70
C MET A 143 23.19 5.75 20.42
N ALA A 144 24.00 4.82 19.90
CA ALA A 144 23.64 4.07 18.71
C ALA A 144 22.40 3.18 18.92
N VAL A 145 22.31 2.49 20.06
CA VAL A 145 21.12 1.69 20.42
C VAL A 145 19.90 2.59 20.56
N SER A 146 19.98 3.68 21.34
CA SER A 146 18.86 4.60 21.55
C SER A 146 18.33 5.18 20.24
N LEU A 147 19.20 5.71 19.37
CA LEU A 147 18.79 6.25 18.08
C LEU A 147 18.23 5.18 17.13
N GLY A 148 18.75 3.95 17.22
CA GLY A 148 18.20 2.79 16.52
C GLY A 148 16.76 2.51 16.94
N CYS A 149 16.53 2.36 18.24
CA CYS A 149 15.20 2.07 18.78
C CYS A 149 14.21 3.21 18.53
N MET A 150 14.62 4.47 18.71
CA MET A 150 13.80 5.65 18.40
C MET A 150 13.37 5.69 16.93
N TYR A 151 14.23 5.24 16.00
CA TYR A 151 13.87 5.15 14.59
C TYR A 151 12.84 4.03 14.35
N ALA A 152 13.15 2.82 14.85
CA ALA A 152 12.32 1.62 14.69
C ALA A 152 10.94 1.74 15.34
N LEU A 153 10.85 2.46 16.46
CA LEU A 153 9.63 2.72 17.25
C LEU A 153 9.08 4.13 17.04
N SER A 154 9.37 4.75 15.89
CA SER A 154 8.74 6.01 15.52
C SER A 154 7.28 5.79 15.12
N ASN A 155 6.42 6.79 15.31
CA ASN A 155 5.00 6.71 14.96
C ASN A 155 4.78 6.36 13.49
N PHE A 156 5.67 6.76 12.59
CA PHE A 156 5.54 6.38 11.18
C PHE A 156 5.62 4.87 10.99
N LEU A 157 6.59 4.23 11.63
CA LEU A 157 6.75 2.78 11.58
C LEU A 157 5.61 2.09 12.33
N MET A 158 5.21 2.57 13.50
CA MET A 158 4.12 1.96 14.27
C MET A 158 2.74 2.17 13.66
N GLY A 159 2.50 3.28 12.97
CA GLY A 159 1.25 3.53 12.26
C GLY A 159 1.18 2.76 10.95
N TYR A 160 2.28 2.65 10.22
CA TYR A 160 2.26 2.13 8.84
C TYR A 160 3.01 0.80 8.64
N TYR A 161 3.35 0.05 9.70
CA TYR A 161 4.08 -1.22 9.59
C TYR A 161 3.38 -2.26 8.70
N SER A 162 2.04 -2.23 8.62
CA SER A 162 1.26 -3.16 7.81
C SER A 162 1.54 -3.00 6.31
N ASN A 163 2.08 -1.85 5.89
CA ASN A 163 2.57 -1.60 4.54
C ASN A 163 3.99 -2.14 4.35
N VAL A 164 4.11 -3.47 4.41
CA VAL A 164 5.40 -4.18 4.40
C VAL A 164 6.31 -3.82 3.21
N MET A 165 5.73 -3.41 2.08
CA MET A 165 6.45 -2.98 0.87
C MET A 165 7.27 -1.70 1.06
N TRP A 166 6.90 -0.82 2.00
CA TRP A 166 7.59 0.47 2.21
C TRP A 166 8.87 0.32 3.02
N LEU A 167 8.92 -0.70 3.87
CA LEU A 167 9.92 -0.85 4.91
C LEU A 167 11.35 -1.01 4.36
N ASP A 168 11.55 -1.53 3.15
CA ASP A 168 12.87 -1.63 2.52
C ASP A 168 13.55 -0.26 2.35
N CYS A 169 12.79 0.74 1.89
CA CYS A 169 13.27 2.11 1.71
C CYS A 169 13.55 2.79 3.06
N ILE A 170 12.77 2.48 4.09
CA ILE A 170 12.96 3.00 5.44
C ILE A 170 14.24 2.41 6.06
N ILE A 171 14.44 1.09 5.95
CA ILE A 171 15.69 0.43 6.36
C ILE A 171 16.88 1.07 5.65
N LEU A 172 16.78 1.40 4.36
CA LEU A 172 17.91 1.91 3.59
C LEU A 172 18.13 3.42 3.69
N LEU A 173 17.18 4.21 4.20
CA LEU A 173 17.33 5.66 4.30
C LEU A 173 18.59 6.09 5.10
N PRO A 174 18.86 5.58 6.32
CA PRO A 174 20.09 5.94 7.03
C PRO A 174 21.37 5.55 6.26
N VAL A 175 21.35 4.41 5.56
CA VAL A 175 22.47 3.97 4.71
C VAL A 175 22.67 4.92 3.53
N LEU A 176 21.59 5.27 2.84
CA LEU A 176 21.59 6.19 1.71
C LEU A 176 22.11 7.57 2.11
N ALA A 177 21.66 8.10 3.25
CA ALA A 177 22.13 9.38 3.77
C ALA A 177 23.64 9.36 4.04
N TYR A 178 24.16 8.32 4.71
CA TYR A 178 25.61 8.17 4.90
C TYR A 178 26.37 8.12 3.56
N LEU A 179 25.85 7.40 2.57
CA LEU A 179 26.49 7.29 1.27
C LEU A 179 26.49 8.62 0.50
N ILE A 180 25.45 9.46 0.66
CA ILE A 180 25.44 10.83 0.14
C ILE A 180 26.52 11.68 0.80
N GLU A 181 26.65 11.62 2.13
CA GLU A 181 27.72 12.31 2.87
C GLU A 181 29.11 11.88 2.36
N GLN A 182 29.32 10.57 2.16
CA GLN A 182 30.57 10.01 1.62
C GLN A 182 30.81 10.42 0.16
N LEU A 183 29.78 10.46 -0.68
CA LEU A 183 29.89 10.89 -2.07
C LEU A 183 30.38 12.33 -2.13
N VAL A 184 29.78 13.23 -1.35
CA VAL A 184 30.18 14.65 -1.29
C VAL A 184 31.62 14.80 -0.81
N CYS A 185 32.08 14.00 0.16
CA CYS A 185 33.43 14.13 0.70
C CYS A 185 34.50 13.47 -0.19
N THR A 186 34.21 12.29 -0.72
CA THR A 186 35.20 11.39 -1.32
C THR A 186 35.04 11.16 -2.82
N GLY A 187 33.92 11.58 -3.42
CA GLY A 187 33.59 11.31 -4.82
C GLY A 187 33.19 9.86 -5.10
N LYS A 188 33.05 9.01 -4.07
CA LYS A 188 32.62 7.60 -4.20
C LYS A 188 31.11 7.52 -4.43
N TRP A 189 30.72 7.25 -5.67
CA TRP A 189 29.32 7.27 -6.11
C TRP A 189 28.69 5.88 -6.30
N LYS A 190 29.50 4.81 -6.41
CA LYS A 190 29.02 3.46 -6.79
C LYS A 190 27.99 2.88 -5.81
N CYS A 191 28.32 2.85 -4.52
CA CYS A 191 27.40 2.32 -3.51
C CYS A 191 26.13 3.18 -3.38
N TYR A 192 26.25 4.51 -3.54
CA TYR A 192 25.09 5.40 -3.61
C TYR A 192 24.16 5.01 -4.77
N CYS A 193 24.72 4.80 -5.96
CA CYS A 193 23.97 4.36 -7.15
C CYS A 193 23.24 3.03 -6.89
N LEU A 194 23.94 2.04 -6.31
CA LEU A 194 23.35 0.73 -6.03
C LEU A 194 22.25 0.78 -4.97
N VAL A 195 22.46 1.51 -3.87
CA VAL A 195 21.46 1.61 -2.79
C VAL A 195 20.24 2.39 -3.26
N LEU A 196 20.42 3.52 -3.96
CA LEU A 196 19.28 4.26 -4.50
C LEU A 196 18.53 3.43 -5.55
N GLY A 197 19.26 2.74 -6.44
CA GLY A 197 18.65 1.88 -7.45
C GLY A 197 17.87 0.73 -6.83
N PHE A 198 18.38 0.16 -5.74
CA PHE A 198 17.68 -0.87 -4.98
C PHE A 198 16.40 -0.33 -4.32
N CYS A 199 16.42 0.87 -3.72
CA CYS A 199 15.22 1.49 -3.18
C CYS A 199 14.13 1.70 -4.26
N ILE A 200 14.53 2.18 -5.45
CA ILE A 200 13.60 2.36 -6.57
C ILE A 200 13.08 1.00 -7.06
N PHE A 201 13.94 -0.01 -7.12
CA PHE A 201 13.59 -1.36 -7.55
C PHE A 201 12.55 -2.02 -6.64
N THR A 202 12.74 -1.95 -5.31
CA THR A 202 11.87 -2.61 -4.33
C THR A 202 10.53 -1.92 -4.14
N SER A 203 10.50 -0.59 -4.28
CA SER A 203 9.29 0.22 -4.20
C SER A 203 9.55 1.55 -4.89
N TYR A 204 9.17 1.68 -6.16
CA TYR A 204 9.37 2.93 -6.90
C TYR A 204 8.65 4.12 -6.25
N TYR A 205 7.53 3.87 -5.54
CA TYR A 205 6.78 4.88 -4.80
C TYR A 205 7.62 5.53 -3.69
N MET A 206 8.10 4.76 -2.71
CA MET A 206 9.02 5.26 -1.68
C MET A 206 10.38 5.65 -2.26
N GLY A 207 10.81 4.99 -3.34
CA GLY A 207 12.02 5.31 -4.09
C GLY A 207 12.01 6.72 -4.67
N PHE A 208 10.86 7.20 -5.16
CA PHE A 208 10.68 8.60 -5.60
C PHE A 208 10.91 9.58 -4.45
N MET A 209 10.33 9.33 -3.27
CA MET A 209 10.58 10.16 -2.06
C MET A 209 12.05 10.16 -1.67
N LEU A 210 12.75 9.03 -1.83
CA LEU A 210 14.19 8.96 -1.60
C LEU A 210 15.02 9.64 -2.70
N CYS A 211 14.53 9.76 -3.93
CA CYS A 211 15.15 10.56 -4.98
C CYS A 211 15.09 12.05 -4.64
N THR A 212 13.93 12.55 -4.22
CA THR A 212 13.76 13.96 -3.81
C THR A 212 14.63 14.26 -2.58
N PHE A 213 14.61 13.39 -1.58
CA PHE A 213 15.51 13.47 -0.43
C PHE A 213 16.98 13.47 -0.86
N SER A 214 17.38 12.57 -1.74
CA SER A 214 18.77 12.47 -2.19
C SER A 214 19.26 13.78 -2.79
N GLY A 215 18.46 14.42 -3.64
CA GLY A 215 18.78 15.71 -4.25
C GLY A 215 18.94 16.81 -3.21
N LEU A 216 17.94 17.00 -2.35
CA LEU A 216 17.93 18.04 -1.32
C LEU A 216 19.03 17.83 -0.27
N TYR A 217 19.21 16.59 0.18
CA TYR A 217 20.22 16.22 1.17
C TYR A 217 21.63 16.32 0.60
N TYR A 218 21.84 15.96 -0.67
CA TYR A 218 23.12 16.16 -1.36
C TYR A 218 23.48 17.65 -1.44
N LEU A 219 22.53 18.52 -1.83
CA LEU A 219 22.76 19.97 -1.88
C LEU A 219 23.10 20.54 -0.49
N SER A 220 22.39 20.13 0.54
CA SER A 220 22.68 20.52 1.93
C SER A 220 24.09 20.09 2.36
N ASN A 221 24.51 18.86 2.04
CA ASN A 221 25.87 18.39 2.31
C ASN A 221 26.93 19.12 1.46
N LEU A 222 26.61 19.47 0.22
CA LEU A 222 27.48 20.23 -0.68
C LEU A 222 27.73 21.65 -0.17
N ILE A 223 26.72 22.30 0.42
CA ILE A 223 26.85 23.64 1.02
C ILE A 223 27.61 23.57 2.35
N THR A 224 27.38 22.51 3.13
CA THR A 224 27.93 22.43 4.48
C THR A 224 29.36 21.93 4.50
N VAL A 225 29.77 20.95 3.69
CA VAL A 225 31.13 20.38 3.75
C VAL A 225 32.22 21.46 3.56
N GLU A 226 33.29 21.39 4.36
CA GLU A 226 34.43 22.30 4.23
C GLU A 226 35.17 22.03 2.92
N SER A 227 35.57 23.09 2.19
CA SER A 227 36.24 22.98 0.89
C SER A 227 37.50 22.10 0.93
N ASN A 228 38.28 22.19 2.01
CA ASN A 228 39.48 21.38 2.23
C ASN A 228 39.21 19.90 2.54
N ARG A 229 37.97 19.53 2.90
CA ARG A 229 37.57 18.13 3.14
C ARG A 229 37.03 17.46 1.90
N ARG A 230 36.70 18.24 0.87
CA ARG A 230 36.22 17.72 -0.39
C ARG A 230 37.43 17.39 -1.28
N LEU A 231 37.53 16.13 -1.70
CA LEU A 231 38.59 15.71 -2.60
C LEU A 231 38.36 16.19 -4.04
N GLU A 232 37.11 16.41 -4.45
CA GLU A 232 36.74 16.71 -5.83
C GLU A 232 36.21 18.13 -6.03
N LYS A 233 36.37 18.68 -7.23
CA LYS A 233 35.76 19.96 -7.59
C LYS A 233 34.23 19.84 -7.59
N VAL A 234 33.54 20.92 -7.21
CA VAL A 234 32.07 21.01 -7.12
C VAL A 234 31.39 20.47 -8.38
N ARG A 235 31.83 20.92 -9.56
CA ARG A 235 31.26 20.51 -10.86
C ARG A 235 31.34 19.00 -11.08
N LEU A 236 32.47 18.37 -10.77
CA LEU A 236 32.64 16.93 -10.94
C LEU A 236 31.77 16.14 -9.96
N SER A 237 31.66 16.60 -8.72
CA SER A 237 30.78 15.99 -7.71
C SER A 237 29.32 16.02 -8.16
N ILE A 238 28.84 17.15 -8.70
CA ILE A 238 27.47 17.28 -9.23
C ILE A 238 27.25 16.32 -10.39
N LEU A 239 28.16 16.26 -11.37
CA LEU A 239 28.04 15.34 -12.50
C LEU A 239 27.99 13.88 -12.05
N LYS A 240 28.82 13.49 -11.07
CA LYS A 240 28.81 12.13 -10.51
C LYS A 240 27.52 11.82 -9.77
N PHE A 241 27.03 12.74 -8.96
CA PHE A 241 25.75 12.59 -8.27
C PHE A 241 24.63 12.39 -9.29
N SER A 242 24.45 13.33 -10.22
CA SER A 242 23.40 13.27 -11.24
C SER A 242 23.49 12.01 -12.12
N GLY A 243 24.70 11.68 -12.60
CA GLY A 243 24.91 10.46 -13.40
C GLY A 243 24.64 9.18 -12.61
N ALA A 244 25.02 9.13 -11.33
CA ALA A 244 24.74 8.00 -10.46
C ALA A 244 23.25 7.86 -10.13
N SER A 245 22.51 8.97 -9.97
CA SER A 245 21.06 8.96 -9.74
C SER A 245 20.30 8.48 -10.98
N VAL A 246 20.70 8.93 -12.18
CA VAL A 246 20.11 8.45 -13.44
C VAL A 246 20.42 6.97 -13.65
N ALA A 247 21.67 6.55 -13.40
CA ALA A 247 22.04 5.14 -13.46
C ALA A 247 21.28 4.29 -12.42
N ALA A 248 21.01 4.83 -11.23
CA ALA A 248 20.21 4.14 -10.22
C ALA A 248 18.78 3.86 -10.70
N ALA A 249 18.11 4.85 -11.29
CA ALA A 249 16.80 4.66 -11.90
C ALA A 249 16.85 3.68 -13.09
N GLY A 250 17.89 3.78 -13.93
CA GLY A 250 18.11 2.85 -15.05
C GLY A 250 18.33 1.41 -14.62
N LEU A 251 19.05 1.17 -13.50
CA LEU A 251 19.20 -0.18 -12.92
C LEU A 251 17.86 -0.78 -12.51
N ALA A 252 16.96 0.04 -11.98
CA ALA A 252 15.60 -0.38 -11.58
C ALA A 252 14.62 -0.46 -12.76
N GLY A 253 15.05 -0.22 -14.01
CA GLY A 253 14.18 -0.14 -15.19
C GLY A 253 13.22 -1.33 -15.35
N ILE A 254 13.66 -2.54 -15.04
CA ILE A 254 12.87 -3.79 -15.14
C ILE A 254 11.61 -3.80 -14.25
N THR A 255 11.56 -3.01 -13.17
CA THR A 255 10.36 -2.84 -12.33
C THR A 255 9.78 -1.45 -12.44
N LEU A 256 10.64 -0.42 -12.54
CA LEU A 256 10.23 0.98 -12.64
C LEU A 256 9.38 1.25 -13.88
N ILE A 257 9.80 0.80 -15.06
CA ILE A 257 9.07 1.09 -16.31
C ILE A 257 7.70 0.38 -16.32
N PRO A 258 7.61 -0.93 -16.06
CA PRO A 258 6.30 -1.60 -16.00
C PRO A 258 5.39 -1.04 -14.90
N GLY A 259 5.95 -0.69 -13.73
CA GLY A 259 5.19 -0.08 -12.64
C GLY A 259 4.60 1.28 -13.01
N ILE A 260 5.37 2.16 -13.66
CA ILE A 260 4.88 3.44 -14.16
C ILE A 260 3.76 3.23 -15.19
N VAL A 261 3.95 2.30 -16.13
CA VAL A 261 2.92 2.02 -17.16
C VAL A 261 1.64 1.44 -16.56
N ALA A 262 1.75 0.63 -15.50
CA ALA A 262 0.58 0.10 -14.80
C ALA A 262 -0.20 1.21 -14.09
N VAL A 263 0.48 2.11 -13.37
CA VAL A 263 -0.18 3.20 -12.65
C VAL A 263 -0.68 4.30 -13.58
N SER A 264 -0.04 4.54 -14.73
CA SER A 264 -0.50 5.57 -15.67
C SER A 264 -1.84 5.26 -16.34
N ARG A 265 -2.39 4.05 -16.14
CA ARG A 265 -3.69 3.59 -16.69
C ARG A 265 -4.81 3.60 -15.65
N THR A 266 -4.54 4.03 -14.42
CA THR A 266 -5.53 4.05 -13.34
C THR A 266 -6.32 5.36 -13.36
N ALA A 267 -7.57 5.36 -12.87
CA ALA A 267 -8.38 6.57 -12.78
C ALA A 267 -7.68 7.69 -11.97
N ALA A 268 -6.99 7.28 -10.90
CA ALA A 268 -6.17 8.13 -10.05
C ALA A 268 -5.06 8.90 -10.80
N ALA A 269 -4.59 8.40 -11.96
CA ALA A 269 -3.58 9.09 -12.76
C ALA A 269 -4.11 10.38 -13.41
N GLU A 270 -5.41 10.47 -13.73
CA GLU A 270 -6.00 11.66 -14.35
C GLU A 270 -6.04 12.84 -13.38
N GLU A 271 -6.18 12.58 -12.09
CA GLU A 271 -6.19 13.61 -11.06
C GLU A 271 -4.79 14.14 -10.70
N ALA A 272 -3.73 13.57 -11.27
CA ALA A 272 -2.36 13.96 -10.96
C ALA A 272 -2.12 15.45 -11.28
N GLY A 273 -1.65 16.19 -10.28
CA GLY A 273 -1.39 17.62 -10.40
C GLY A 273 -2.61 18.54 -10.21
N THR A 274 -3.78 18.00 -9.90
CA THR A 274 -4.95 18.78 -9.50
C THR A 274 -4.86 19.22 -8.03
N GLY A 275 -5.63 20.24 -7.63
CA GLY A 275 -5.78 20.61 -6.22
C GLY A 275 -4.54 21.22 -5.54
N ILE A 276 -3.60 21.82 -6.30
CA ILE A 276 -2.32 22.33 -5.77
C ILE A 276 -2.44 23.52 -4.80
N ALA A 277 -3.59 24.19 -4.75
CA ALA A 277 -3.80 25.38 -3.91
C ALA A 277 -4.24 25.02 -2.49
N GLY A 278 -3.89 25.85 -1.52
CA GLY A 278 -4.36 25.76 -0.14
C GLY A 278 -3.38 25.07 0.81
N VAL A 279 -3.92 24.71 1.98
CA VAL A 279 -3.19 24.07 3.08
C VAL A 279 -3.96 22.88 3.64
N TYR A 280 -3.24 21.95 4.24
CA TYR A 280 -3.77 20.81 4.97
C TYR A 280 -3.64 21.00 6.47
N GLY A 281 -4.74 20.75 7.19
CA GLY A 281 -4.79 20.71 8.65
C GLY A 281 -4.41 22.01 9.34
N ASP A 282 -4.28 21.92 10.67
CA ASP A 282 -3.79 23.00 11.51
C ASP A 282 -2.29 22.78 11.82
N ILE A 283 -1.49 23.84 11.64
CA ILE A 283 -0.04 23.75 11.80
C ILE A 283 0.38 23.44 13.25
N TRP A 284 -0.36 23.93 14.25
CA TRP A 284 -0.02 23.67 15.66
C TRP A 284 -0.34 22.23 16.05
N LYS A 285 -1.45 21.67 15.54
CA LYS A 285 -1.76 20.24 15.67
C LYS A 285 -0.67 19.38 15.02
N GLN A 286 -0.20 19.73 13.83
CA GLN A 286 0.90 19.03 13.17
C GLN A 286 2.22 19.12 13.96
N MET A 287 2.52 20.27 14.57
CA MET A 287 3.70 20.42 15.43
C MET A 287 3.58 19.59 16.71
N SER A 288 2.37 19.48 17.26
CA SER A 288 2.11 18.65 18.45
C SER A 288 2.32 17.16 18.22
N ALA A 289 2.37 16.70 16.96
CA ALA A 289 2.74 15.32 16.62
C ALA A 289 4.20 14.94 16.97
N LEU A 290 5.01 15.90 17.42
CA LEU A 290 6.35 15.68 17.97
C LEU A 290 6.35 15.42 19.49
N MET A 291 5.20 15.52 20.15
CA MET A 291 5.05 15.34 21.60
C MET A 291 4.64 13.91 21.94
N GLU A 292 4.94 13.46 23.17
CA GLU A 292 4.78 12.08 23.62
C GLU A 292 3.32 11.59 23.61
N ASP A 293 2.37 12.48 23.83
CA ASP A 293 0.94 12.17 23.81
C ASP A 293 0.40 11.88 22.40
N SER A 294 1.19 12.12 21.35
CA SER A 294 0.80 11.81 19.98
C SER A 294 0.91 10.31 19.72
N LEU A 295 -0.19 9.57 19.82
CA LEU A 295 -0.23 8.16 19.41
C LEU A 295 -0.12 8.00 17.88
N SER A 296 0.35 6.84 17.45
CA SER A 296 0.36 6.49 16.02
C SER A 296 -1.04 6.16 15.53
N PHE A 297 -1.34 6.44 14.26
CA PHE A 297 -2.57 5.99 13.61
C PHE A 297 -2.27 5.18 12.34
N VAL A 298 -3.12 4.21 12.03
CA VAL A 298 -2.96 3.33 10.86
C VAL A 298 -3.66 3.84 9.60
N LYS A 299 -4.66 4.69 9.78
CA LYS A 299 -5.39 5.41 8.71
C LYS A 299 -5.90 6.74 9.24
N SER A 300 -6.04 7.73 8.36
CA SER A 300 -6.72 8.99 8.68
C SER A 300 -7.51 9.49 7.47
N SER A 301 -8.66 10.10 7.75
CA SER A 301 -9.46 10.85 6.76
C SER A 301 -8.94 12.28 6.57
N GLN A 302 -8.09 12.79 7.46
CA GLN A 302 -7.53 14.13 7.39
C GLN A 302 -6.14 14.11 6.75
N GLN A 303 -5.98 14.84 5.64
CA GLN A 303 -4.70 14.95 4.93
C GLN A 303 -3.59 15.63 5.75
N GLY A 304 -3.98 16.43 6.75
CA GLY A 304 -3.05 17.12 7.62
C GLY A 304 -2.44 16.24 8.72
N ASP A 305 -2.99 15.06 8.99
CA ASP A 305 -2.52 14.21 10.09
C ASP A 305 -1.16 13.59 9.78
N VAL A 306 -0.28 13.53 10.78
CA VAL A 306 1.10 13.11 10.58
C VAL A 306 1.60 12.24 11.72
N ASN A 307 2.15 11.08 11.38
CA ASN A 307 2.84 10.18 12.29
C ASN A 307 4.31 10.62 12.44
N LEU A 308 4.61 11.52 13.39
CA LEU A 308 5.93 12.18 13.48
C LEU A 308 6.74 11.88 14.76
N TYR A 309 6.09 11.42 15.83
CA TYR A 309 6.78 11.18 17.09
C TYR A 309 7.88 10.11 16.97
N CYS A 310 9.02 10.35 17.62
CA CYS A 310 10.17 9.44 17.61
C CYS A 310 11.04 9.56 18.90
N GLY A 311 10.41 9.91 20.02
CA GLY A 311 11.03 10.02 21.34
C GLY A 311 11.40 11.45 21.76
N CYS A 312 11.12 11.79 23.02
CA CYS A 312 11.37 13.10 23.63
C CYS A 312 12.84 13.56 23.53
N ALA A 313 13.79 12.62 23.55
CA ALA A 313 15.21 12.93 23.41
C ALA A 313 15.53 13.71 22.11
N VAL A 314 14.75 13.54 21.04
CA VAL A 314 14.89 14.34 19.82
C VAL A 314 14.75 15.82 20.10
N LEU A 315 13.71 16.23 20.83
CA LEU A 315 13.43 17.63 21.14
C LEU A 315 14.54 18.24 22.01
N LEU A 316 14.96 17.49 23.04
CA LEU A 316 16.07 17.89 23.91
C LEU A 316 17.34 18.16 23.10
N PHE A 317 17.72 17.22 22.23
CA PHE A 317 18.93 17.34 21.45
C PHE A 317 18.80 18.31 20.27
N ALA A 318 17.59 18.54 19.73
CA ALA A 318 17.34 19.58 18.74
C ALA A 318 17.58 20.97 19.34
N GLY A 319 17.07 21.25 20.55
CA GLY A 319 17.40 22.46 21.29
C GLY A 319 18.92 22.61 21.46
N MET A 320 19.61 21.57 21.95
CA MET A 320 21.06 21.61 22.12
C MET A 320 21.84 21.78 20.80
N TYR A 321 21.35 21.24 19.68
CA TYR A 321 21.97 21.33 18.36
C TYR A 321 22.19 22.79 17.95
N PHE A 322 21.15 23.62 18.05
CA PHE A 322 21.23 25.03 17.64
C PHE A 322 22.14 25.88 18.54
N PHE A 323 22.29 25.52 19.83
CA PHE A 323 23.24 26.20 20.73
C PHE A 323 24.65 25.59 20.74
N ASN A 324 24.90 24.46 20.08
CA ASN A 324 26.22 23.83 20.08
C ASN A 324 27.22 24.60 19.19
N LYS A 325 28.28 25.18 19.77
CA LYS A 325 29.31 25.92 19.00
C LYS A 325 30.26 25.02 18.20
N LYS A 326 30.27 23.70 18.44
CA LYS A 326 31.03 22.74 17.62
C LYS A 326 30.31 22.38 16.31
N ILE A 327 29.07 22.82 16.16
CA ILE A 327 28.28 22.69 14.94
C ILE A 327 28.27 24.06 14.28
N ARG A 328 28.68 24.12 13.01
CA ARG A 328 28.86 25.39 12.31
C ARG A 328 27.50 26.03 12.02
N ALA A 329 27.45 27.36 11.94
CA ALA A 329 26.21 28.07 11.63
C ALA A 329 25.59 27.61 10.30
N VAL A 330 26.43 27.39 9.28
CA VAL A 330 25.98 26.87 7.97
C VAL A 330 25.34 25.48 8.10
N GLU A 331 25.89 24.59 8.94
CA GLU A 331 25.30 23.26 9.20
C GLU A 331 23.94 23.36 9.90
N LYS A 332 23.76 24.37 10.76
CA LYS A 332 22.49 24.62 11.44
C LYS A 332 21.44 25.18 10.51
N ILE A 333 21.80 26.17 9.70
CA ILE A 333 20.91 26.81 8.74
C ILE A 333 20.47 25.78 7.69
N ALA A 334 21.40 25.02 7.13
CA ALA A 334 21.09 24.01 6.11
C ALA A 334 20.22 22.87 6.66
N ALA A 335 20.48 22.39 7.89
CA ALA A 335 19.64 21.37 8.53
C ALA A 335 18.25 21.92 8.89
N GLY A 336 18.18 23.13 9.44
CA GLY A 336 16.92 23.80 9.77
C GLY A 336 16.07 24.06 8.52
N ALA A 337 16.69 24.52 7.42
CA ALA A 337 15.99 24.75 6.16
C ALA A 337 15.40 23.45 5.59
N LEU A 338 16.13 22.33 5.64
CA LEU A 338 15.58 21.03 5.22
C LEU A 338 14.40 20.58 6.08
N ILE A 339 14.51 20.71 7.40
CA ILE A 339 13.44 20.35 8.34
C ILE A 339 12.20 21.20 8.10
N VAL A 340 12.37 22.52 7.95
CA VAL A 340 11.27 23.45 7.64
C VAL A 340 10.64 23.12 6.29
N LEU A 341 11.43 22.80 5.26
CA LEU A 341 10.91 22.44 3.93
C LEU A 341 10.04 21.17 3.98
N TYR A 342 10.53 20.10 4.63
CA TYR A 342 9.76 18.86 4.75
C TYR A 342 8.54 19.03 5.65
N PHE A 343 8.66 19.76 6.76
CA PHE A 343 7.53 20.07 7.63
C PHE A 343 6.46 20.91 6.90
N ALA A 344 6.88 21.92 6.13
CA ALA A 344 5.99 22.69 5.28
C ALA A 344 5.29 21.81 4.23
N GLY A 345 5.89 20.69 3.83
CA GLY A 345 5.25 19.67 2.99
C GLY A 345 4.00 19.05 3.61
N PHE A 346 3.88 18.96 4.94
CA PHE A 346 2.66 18.45 5.57
C PHE A 346 1.52 19.47 5.56
N HIS A 347 1.86 20.76 5.54
CA HIS A 347 0.88 21.84 5.62
C HIS A 347 0.53 22.43 4.26
N ILE A 348 1.49 22.60 3.35
CA ILE A 348 1.28 23.25 2.04
C ILE A 348 0.94 22.19 1.01
N THR A 349 -0.26 22.27 0.42
CA THR A 349 -0.78 21.26 -0.52
C THR A 349 0.15 21.02 -1.70
N ALA A 350 0.65 22.08 -2.35
CA ALA A 350 1.58 21.96 -3.48
C ALA A 350 2.87 21.20 -3.12
N LEU A 351 3.45 21.47 -1.94
CA LEU A 351 4.65 20.77 -1.48
C LEU A 351 4.33 19.31 -1.12
N ASN A 352 3.17 19.07 -0.51
CA ASN A 352 2.70 17.72 -0.21
C ASN A 352 2.61 16.86 -1.47
N LEU A 353 1.91 17.37 -2.49
CA LEU A 353 1.75 16.70 -3.78
C LEU A 353 3.10 16.49 -4.46
N LEU A 354 3.99 17.49 -4.45
CA LEU A 354 5.34 17.35 -4.98
C LEU A 354 6.10 16.18 -4.35
N PHE A 355 6.04 16.01 -3.03
CA PHE A 355 6.69 14.89 -2.34
C PHE A 355 5.99 13.53 -2.55
N HIS A 356 4.74 13.54 -3.01
CA HIS A 356 3.99 12.34 -3.40
C HIS A 356 3.97 12.09 -4.93
N GLY A 357 4.76 12.82 -5.72
CA GLY A 357 4.83 12.62 -7.18
C GLY A 357 3.63 13.21 -7.92
N MET A 358 3.10 14.32 -7.41
CA MET A 358 1.89 15.03 -7.88
C MET A 358 0.58 14.28 -7.68
N HIS A 359 0.58 13.20 -6.90
CA HIS A 359 -0.60 12.41 -6.62
C HIS A 359 -1.02 12.52 -5.14
N LYS A 360 -2.31 12.71 -4.89
CA LYS A 360 -2.85 12.89 -3.54
C LYS A 360 -2.91 11.54 -2.80
N PRO A 361 -2.32 11.39 -1.61
CA PRO A 361 -2.44 10.15 -0.85
C PRO A 361 -3.87 9.96 -0.32
N VAL A 362 -4.37 8.73 -0.36
CA VAL A 362 -5.69 8.35 0.20
C VAL A 362 -5.49 7.42 1.40
N GLY A 363 -6.26 7.64 2.48
CA GLY A 363 -6.29 6.83 3.71
C GLY A 363 -5.05 6.87 4.60
N ILE A 364 -3.86 7.08 4.01
CA ILE A 364 -2.56 7.06 4.68
C ILE A 364 -1.81 8.34 4.28
N PRO A 365 -2.04 9.46 4.98
CA PRO A 365 -1.45 10.75 4.65
C PRO A 365 0.04 10.83 4.99
N ASN A 366 0.72 11.83 4.40
CA ASN A 366 2.06 12.28 4.77
C ASN A 366 3.13 11.15 4.78
N ARG A 367 3.15 10.34 3.72
CA ARG A 367 3.99 9.14 3.61
C ARG A 367 5.50 9.43 3.58
N PHE A 368 5.91 10.68 3.37
CA PHE A 368 7.32 11.11 3.46
C PHE A 368 7.78 11.46 4.88
N ALA A 369 6.94 11.33 5.92
CA ALA A 369 7.29 11.72 7.29
C ALA A 369 8.50 10.95 7.89
N PHE A 370 8.77 9.72 7.45
CA PHE A 370 9.97 8.97 7.83
C PHE A 370 11.29 9.69 7.48
N ILE A 371 11.28 10.53 6.44
CA ILE A 371 12.44 11.37 6.08
C ILE A 371 12.67 12.44 7.14
N LEU A 372 11.60 13.08 7.61
CA LEU A 372 11.70 14.11 8.63
C LEU A 372 12.13 13.51 9.98
N ILE A 373 11.59 12.34 10.36
CA ILE A 373 12.05 11.57 11.52
C ILE A 373 13.56 11.28 11.43
N PHE A 374 14.04 10.81 10.27
CA PHE A 374 15.48 10.59 10.08
C PHE A 374 16.30 11.88 10.25
N LEU A 375 15.85 13.02 9.69
CA LEU A 375 16.55 14.30 9.82
C LEU A 375 16.63 14.76 11.28
N PHE A 376 15.56 14.58 12.04
CA PHE A 376 15.53 14.85 13.47
C PHE A 376 16.48 13.95 14.26
N LEU A 377 16.47 12.63 14.02
CA LEU A 377 17.37 11.69 14.68
C LEU A 377 18.84 11.91 14.28
N LYS A 378 19.11 12.33 13.04
CA LYS A 378 20.44 12.76 12.60
C LYS A 378 20.89 14.01 13.36
N MET A 379 20.00 14.99 13.55
CA MET A 379 20.27 16.18 14.35
C MET A 379 20.59 15.80 15.80
N ALA A 380 19.79 14.91 16.39
CA ALA A 380 20.02 14.39 17.74
C ALA A 380 21.37 13.66 17.85
N CYS A 381 21.71 12.83 16.86
CA CYS A 381 23.00 12.16 16.75
C CYS A 381 24.17 13.15 16.75
N ASP A 382 24.07 14.25 15.99
CA ASP A 382 25.11 15.27 15.93
C ASP A 382 25.24 16.09 17.21
N ALA A 383 24.12 16.42 17.84
CA ALA A 383 24.10 17.16 19.10
C ALA A 383 24.64 16.31 20.26
N TRP A 384 24.12 15.10 20.47
CA TRP A 384 24.59 14.17 21.49
C TRP A 384 26.06 13.82 21.26
N GLY A 385 26.44 13.52 20.02
CA GLY A 385 27.80 13.30 19.54
C GLY A 385 28.82 14.35 20.00
N LYS A 386 28.38 15.60 20.16
CA LYS A 386 29.23 16.76 20.47
C LYS A 386 28.88 17.45 21.80
N VAL A 387 27.98 16.88 22.62
CA VAL A 387 27.45 17.53 23.83
C VAL A 387 28.53 17.82 24.88
N GLU A 388 29.52 16.93 25.00
CA GLU A 388 30.66 17.08 25.92
C GLU A 388 31.43 18.41 25.76
N ASN A 389 31.35 19.03 24.58
CA ASN A 389 32.05 20.27 24.26
C ASN A 389 31.20 21.53 24.46
N MET A 390 29.96 21.41 24.94
CA MET A 390 29.07 22.53 25.19
C MET A 390 29.33 23.12 26.57
N SER A 391 29.15 24.42 26.74
CA SER A 391 29.18 25.05 28.07
C SER A 391 27.85 24.83 28.80
N ARG A 392 27.87 24.68 30.13
CA ARG A 392 26.67 24.64 31.01
C ARG A 392 25.54 25.58 30.56
N LYS A 393 25.82 26.88 30.38
CA LYS A 393 24.81 27.87 29.96
C LYS A 393 24.07 27.50 28.67
N ARG A 394 24.75 26.84 27.73
CA ARG A 394 24.16 26.42 26.44
C ARG A 394 23.44 25.09 26.51
N ILE A 395 23.84 24.22 27.42
CA ILE A 395 23.10 22.98 27.72
C ILE A 395 21.73 23.35 28.31
N PHE A 396 21.71 24.27 29.29
CA PHE A 396 20.46 24.83 29.84
C PHE A 396 19.65 25.63 28.81
N ALA A 397 20.28 26.44 27.96
CA ALA A 397 19.56 27.13 26.88
C ALA A 397 18.92 26.14 25.89
N GLY A 398 19.57 25.01 25.63
CA GLY A 398 19.00 23.92 24.82
C GLY A 398 17.77 23.30 25.45
N LEU A 399 17.81 23.00 26.76
CA LEU A 399 16.63 22.53 27.50
C LEU A 399 15.52 23.58 27.46
N ALA A 400 15.81 24.83 27.85
CA ALA A 400 14.82 25.90 27.87
C ALA A 400 14.14 26.09 26.51
N ALA A 401 14.87 25.96 25.41
CA ALA A 401 14.29 26.02 24.08
C ALA A 401 13.35 24.85 23.77
N ALA A 402 13.67 23.63 24.24
CA ALA A 402 12.80 22.46 24.09
C ALA A 402 11.52 22.59 24.92
N GLU A 403 11.63 22.99 26.18
CA GLU A 403 10.50 23.23 27.09
C GLU A 403 9.58 24.34 26.57
N ILE A 404 10.16 25.49 26.16
CA ILE A 404 9.38 26.60 25.57
C ILE A 404 8.66 26.14 24.31
N PHE A 405 9.32 25.33 23.47
CA PHE A 405 8.69 24.78 22.28
C PHE A 405 7.49 23.90 22.64
N CYS A 406 7.65 22.93 23.55
CA CYS A 406 6.58 22.02 23.96
C CYS A 406 5.42 22.77 24.62
N THR A 407 5.71 23.70 25.52
CA THR A 407 4.70 24.56 26.15
C THR A 407 3.92 25.39 25.12
N VAL A 408 4.61 26.07 24.20
CA VAL A 408 3.95 26.92 23.19
C VAL A 408 3.11 26.08 22.24
N VAL A 409 3.66 24.97 21.74
CA VAL A 409 2.96 24.08 20.81
C VAL A 409 1.75 23.46 21.49
N GLY A 410 1.89 22.92 22.71
CA GLY A 410 0.78 22.32 23.45
C GLY A 410 -0.34 23.32 23.77
N ILE A 411 -0.01 24.56 24.16
CA ILE A 411 -1.04 25.60 24.37
C ILE A 411 -1.76 25.93 23.06
N ARG A 412 -1.02 26.07 21.96
CA ARG A 412 -1.57 26.46 20.66
C ARG A 412 -2.36 25.35 19.97
N SER A 413 -2.00 24.09 20.22
CA SER A 413 -2.72 22.91 19.70
C SER A 413 -3.95 22.54 20.55
N GLY A 414 -4.13 23.17 21.71
CA GLY A 414 -5.22 22.88 22.65
C GLY A 414 -4.95 21.70 23.59
N LYS A 415 -3.70 21.23 23.69
CA LYS A 415 -3.25 20.09 24.50
C LYS A 415 -2.64 20.49 25.84
N THR A 416 -3.21 21.50 26.49
CA THR A 416 -2.60 22.14 27.67
C THR A 416 -2.37 21.19 28.86
N GLY A 417 -3.20 20.15 29.00
CA GLY A 417 -3.06 19.14 30.07
C GLY A 417 -1.95 18.11 29.83
N GLU A 418 -1.54 17.90 28.58
CA GLU A 418 -0.60 16.85 28.16
C GLU A 418 0.86 17.35 28.10
N ILE A 419 1.06 18.67 28.09
CA ILE A 419 2.37 19.34 28.12
C ILE A 419 3.26 18.80 29.25
N LEU A 420 2.69 18.62 30.44
CA LEU A 420 3.42 18.23 31.65
C LEU A 420 4.13 16.87 31.51
N LEU A 421 3.57 15.96 30.72
CA LEU A 421 4.18 14.65 30.50
C LEU A 421 5.47 14.77 29.67
N THR A 422 5.37 15.43 28.50
CA THR A 422 6.52 15.64 27.61
C THR A 422 7.62 16.45 28.31
N ASP A 423 7.26 17.55 28.97
CA ASP A 423 8.21 18.41 29.71
C ASP A 423 8.85 17.66 30.89
N GLY A 424 8.08 16.86 31.63
CA GLY A 424 8.60 16.02 32.71
C GLY A 424 9.63 15.00 32.24
N ILE A 425 9.37 14.34 31.10
CA ILE A 425 10.31 13.40 30.47
C ILE A 425 11.58 14.12 30.01
N LEU A 426 11.45 15.29 29.36
CA LEU A 426 12.60 16.11 28.93
C LEU A 426 13.48 16.50 30.11
N ALA A 427 12.89 16.98 31.20
CA ALA A 427 13.61 17.30 32.43
C ALA A 427 14.33 16.07 33.01
N GLY A 428 13.67 14.90 33.02
CA GLY A 428 14.27 13.63 33.43
C GLY A 428 15.48 13.22 32.57
N MET A 429 15.35 13.31 31.24
CA MET A 429 16.43 13.00 30.29
C MET A 429 17.57 14.03 30.33
N PHE A 430 17.28 15.27 30.73
CA PHE A 430 18.30 16.30 30.92
C PHE A 430 19.21 16.02 32.11
N LEU A 431 18.70 15.40 33.19
CA LEU A 431 19.47 15.16 34.41
C LEU A 431 20.77 14.37 34.16
N PRO A 432 20.80 13.22 33.46
CA PRO A 432 22.04 12.53 33.11
C PRO A 432 23.01 13.38 32.29
N VAL A 433 22.51 14.18 31.33
CA VAL A 433 23.35 15.05 30.49
C VAL A 433 24.00 16.15 31.34
N TRP A 434 23.24 16.73 32.27
CA TRP A 434 23.74 17.73 33.19
C TRP A 434 24.72 17.15 34.22
N MET A 435 24.40 16.00 34.82
CA MET A 435 25.26 15.27 35.75
C MET A 435 26.62 14.94 35.11
N GLU A 436 26.60 14.38 33.90
CA GLU A 436 27.80 14.09 33.12
C GLU A 436 28.70 15.34 33.02
N HIS A 437 28.11 16.46 32.60
CA HIS A 437 28.85 17.70 32.38
C HIS A 437 29.34 18.34 33.69
N TYR A 438 28.54 18.28 34.76
CA TYR A 438 28.88 18.82 36.08
C TYR A 438 30.07 18.08 36.70
N PHE A 439 29.99 16.75 36.77
CA PHE A 439 31.04 15.94 37.39
C PHE A 439 32.32 15.89 36.54
N CYS A 440 32.21 15.78 35.21
CA CYS A 440 33.39 15.84 34.33
C CYS A 440 34.09 17.23 34.40
N GLY A 441 33.32 18.30 34.62
CA GLY A 441 33.88 19.64 34.85
C GLY A 441 34.72 19.73 36.13
N LYS A 442 34.24 19.12 37.22
CA LYS A 442 34.97 19.06 38.51
C LYS A 442 36.17 18.11 38.47
N LEU A 443 36.05 16.98 37.77
CA LEU A 443 37.08 15.94 37.66
C LEU A 443 38.00 16.12 36.45
N SER A 444 38.12 17.34 35.92
CA SER A 444 38.90 17.62 34.70
C SER A 444 40.37 17.15 34.74
N LYS A 445 40.94 16.96 35.94
CA LYS A 445 42.29 16.41 36.16
C LYS A 445 42.38 14.87 36.17
N HIS A 446 41.25 14.16 36.26
CA HIS A 446 41.19 12.69 36.30
C HIS A 446 40.49 12.14 35.06
N SER A 447 41.27 11.91 34.00
CA SER A 447 40.76 11.47 32.69
C SER A 447 39.98 10.14 32.75
N PHE A 448 40.40 9.20 33.59
CA PHE A 448 39.72 7.90 33.76
C PHE A 448 38.33 8.05 34.39
N GLY A 449 38.20 8.85 35.47
CA GLY A 449 36.92 9.07 36.14
C GLY A 449 35.87 9.72 35.23
N CYS A 450 36.28 10.68 34.40
CA CYS A 450 35.41 11.29 33.40
C CYS A 450 34.89 10.29 32.36
N VAL A 451 35.69 9.30 31.96
CA VAL A 451 35.26 8.27 30.99
C VAL A 451 34.19 7.36 31.59
N GLU A 452 34.36 6.92 32.83
CA GLU A 452 33.38 6.05 33.50
C GLU A 452 32.07 6.79 33.81
N ILE A 453 32.15 8.04 34.28
CA ILE A 453 30.95 8.88 34.49
C ILE A 453 30.16 9.04 33.20
N ARG A 454 30.82 9.31 32.07
CA ARG A 454 30.16 9.42 30.76
C ARG A 454 29.47 8.13 30.36
N LYS A 455 30.10 6.98 30.57
CA LYS A 455 29.48 5.68 30.28
C LYS A 455 28.23 5.46 31.13
N ILE A 456 28.31 5.75 32.43
CA ILE A 456 27.19 5.60 33.36
C ILE A 456 26.04 6.56 32.98
N CYS A 457 26.31 7.85 32.83
CA CYS A 457 25.30 8.84 32.44
C CYS A 457 24.68 8.54 31.07
N ALA A 458 25.48 8.15 30.08
CA ALA A 458 24.97 7.73 28.78
C ALA A 458 24.16 6.42 28.85
N GLY A 459 24.51 5.50 29.76
CA GLY A 459 23.73 4.30 30.05
C GLY A 459 22.37 4.62 30.67
N ILE A 460 22.35 5.48 31.69
CA ILE A 460 21.11 5.95 32.34
C ILE A 460 20.22 6.66 31.31
N LEU A 461 20.78 7.58 30.52
CA LEU A 461 20.02 8.27 29.48
C LEU A 461 19.46 7.29 28.45
N ALA A 462 20.24 6.28 28.04
CA ALA A 462 19.75 5.27 27.12
C ALA A 462 18.62 4.43 27.72
N VAL A 463 18.69 4.07 29.00
CA VAL A 463 17.58 3.38 29.70
C VAL A 463 16.33 4.26 29.74
N LEU A 464 16.45 5.54 30.07
CA LEU A 464 15.29 6.47 30.07
C LEU A 464 14.64 6.56 28.69
N ILE A 465 15.44 6.67 27.62
CA ILE A 465 14.95 6.70 26.24
C ILE A 465 14.28 5.39 25.86
N LEU A 466 14.88 4.25 26.19
CA LEU A 466 14.31 2.94 25.87
C LEU A 466 13.01 2.70 26.65
N VAL A 467 12.93 3.12 27.91
CA VAL A 467 11.70 3.02 28.69
C VAL A 467 10.59 3.89 28.10
N GLU A 468 10.88 5.16 27.80
CA GLU A 468 9.90 6.07 27.18
C GLU A 468 9.42 5.53 25.83
N THR A 469 10.33 5.33 24.88
CA THR A 469 9.96 4.84 23.53
C THR A 469 9.35 3.44 23.56
N GLY A 470 9.71 2.61 24.53
CA GLY A 470 9.11 1.29 24.74
C GLY A 470 7.68 1.38 25.25
N ILE A 471 7.40 2.23 26.25
CA ILE A 471 6.05 2.48 26.77
C ILE A 471 5.18 3.09 25.66
N HIS A 472 5.66 4.17 25.03
CA HIS A 472 4.95 4.82 23.93
C HIS A 472 4.65 3.83 22.80
N GLY A 473 5.62 2.98 22.48
CA GLY A 473 5.47 1.98 21.44
C GLY A 473 4.42 0.92 21.76
N ILE A 474 4.42 0.40 22.99
CA ILE A 474 3.38 -0.53 23.44
C ILE A 474 2.00 0.14 23.36
N VAL A 475 1.86 1.35 23.92
CA VAL A 475 0.58 2.07 23.94
C VAL A 475 0.09 2.33 22.51
N SER A 476 0.94 2.86 21.63
CA SER A 476 0.61 3.14 20.23
C SER A 476 0.20 1.87 19.46
N ILE A 477 0.92 0.76 19.63
CA ILE A 477 0.56 -0.51 18.97
C ILE A 477 -0.76 -1.07 19.52
N THR A 478 -1.01 -0.92 20.82
CA THR A 478 -2.28 -1.38 21.41
C THR A 478 -3.46 -0.47 21.05
N ASP A 479 -3.22 0.80 20.79
CA ASP A 479 -4.21 1.76 20.31
C ASP A 479 -4.57 1.48 18.85
N ASN A 480 -3.59 1.03 18.06
CA ASN A 480 -3.85 0.51 16.74
C ASN A 480 -4.83 -0.69 16.82
N GLY A 481 -5.81 -0.71 15.92
CA GLY A 481 -6.77 -1.80 15.83
C GLY A 481 -6.12 -3.14 15.47
N THR A 482 -6.91 -4.22 15.53
CA THR A 482 -6.55 -5.53 14.99
C THR A 482 -7.67 -6.02 14.05
N ALA A 483 -7.41 -7.08 13.31
CA ALA A 483 -8.42 -7.79 12.53
C ALA A 483 -8.62 -9.21 13.06
N ASN A 484 -9.78 -9.83 12.78
CA ASN A 484 -10.01 -11.23 13.11
C ASN A 484 -9.15 -12.14 12.21
N ARG A 485 -8.53 -13.16 12.81
CA ARG A 485 -7.73 -14.18 12.13
C ARG A 485 -8.55 -15.24 11.40
N ASP A 486 -9.78 -15.54 11.83
CA ASP A 486 -10.60 -16.66 11.34
C ASP A 486 -10.81 -16.63 9.83
N ILE A 487 -10.91 -15.41 9.28
CA ILE A 487 -11.05 -15.13 7.85
C ILE A 487 -9.88 -15.71 7.03
N TYR A 488 -8.68 -15.86 7.59
CA TYR A 488 -7.50 -16.26 6.82
C TYR A 488 -7.18 -17.75 6.82
N VAL A 489 -7.76 -18.51 7.74
CA VAL A 489 -7.31 -19.87 8.02
C VAL A 489 -8.47 -20.85 7.90
N GLU A 490 -9.50 -20.65 8.73
CA GLU A 490 -10.61 -21.57 8.80
C GLU A 490 -11.50 -21.43 7.57
N SER A 491 -11.83 -20.19 7.20
CA SER A 491 -12.62 -19.92 6.00
C SER A 491 -11.94 -20.37 4.70
N GLU A 492 -10.61 -20.26 4.57
CA GLU A 492 -9.89 -20.74 3.38
C GLU A 492 -10.03 -22.27 3.24
N GLN A 493 -9.70 -23.01 4.30
CA GLN A 493 -9.75 -24.48 4.27
C GLN A 493 -11.15 -25.01 4.04
N GLU A 494 -12.12 -24.39 4.70
CA GLU A 494 -13.53 -24.73 4.58
C GLU A 494 -14.05 -24.51 3.16
N VAL A 495 -13.78 -23.33 2.57
CA VAL A 495 -14.17 -23.03 1.19
C VAL A 495 -13.50 -24.00 0.23
N CYS A 496 -12.18 -24.21 0.31
CA CYS A 496 -11.49 -25.15 -0.59
C CYS A 496 -12.06 -26.57 -0.48
N GLY A 497 -12.33 -27.06 0.73
CA GLY A 497 -12.94 -28.37 0.95
C GLY A 497 -14.34 -28.49 0.36
N LEU A 498 -15.17 -27.46 0.49
CA LEU A 498 -16.52 -27.41 -0.08
C LEU A 498 -16.49 -27.44 -1.62
N LEU A 499 -15.58 -26.66 -2.23
CA LEU A 499 -15.41 -26.64 -3.69
C LEU A 499 -14.92 -27.99 -4.24
N GLU A 500 -14.03 -28.67 -3.51
CA GLU A 500 -13.56 -30.02 -3.88
C GLU A 500 -14.68 -31.07 -3.74
N ALA A 501 -15.45 -31.03 -2.66
CA ALA A 501 -16.55 -31.96 -2.41
C ALA A 501 -17.63 -31.88 -3.50
N GLU A 502 -18.03 -30.67 -3.88
CA GLU A 502 -19.05 -30.42 -4.89
C GLU A 502 -18.49 -30.37 -6.32
N LYS A 503 -17.20 -30.64 -6.50
CA LYS A 503 -16.52 -30.68 -7.82
C LYS A 503 -16.72 -29.40 -8.63
N VAL A 504 -16.60 -28.26 -7.97
CA VAL A 504 -16.81 -26.95 -8.56
C VAL A 504 -15.80 -26.71 -9.70
N ASP A 505 -16.32 -26.36 -10.87
CA ASP A 505 -15.53 -26.00 -12.05
C ASP A 505 -15.12 -24.52 -11.98
N GLN A 506 -13.85 -24.28 -11.66
CA GLN A 506 -13.26 -22.93 -11.66
C GLN A 506 -12.50 -22.60 -12.95
N VAL A 507 -12.46 -23.52 -13.93
CA VAL A 507 -11.72 -23.35 -15.18
C VAL A 507 -12.58 -22.62 -16.19
N ASP A 508 -13.78 -23.14 -16.45
CA ASP A 508 -14.72 -22.52 -17.41
C ASP A 508 -15.62 -21.49 -16.75
N TYR A 509 -15.82 -21.58 -15.43
CA TYR A 509 -16.76 -20.76 -14.65
C TYR A 509 -16.10 -20.07 -13.47
N ARG A 510 -16.83 -19.10 -12.91
CA ARG A 510 -16.42 -18.27 -11.77
C ARG A 510 -17.18 -18.62 -10.50
N VAL A 511 -16.51 -18.35 -9.39
CA VAL A 511 -17.04 -18.45 -8.04
C VAL A 511 -16.97 -17.06 -7.40
N ALA A 512 -18.08 -16.56 -6.89
CA ALA A 512 -18.14 -15.28 -6.20
C ALA A 512 -18.53 -15.47 -4.73
N ILE A 513 -18.03 -14.58 -3.87
CA ILE A 513 -18.40 -14.56 -2.45
C ILE A 513 -19.42 -13.44 -2.24
N VAL A 514 -20.59 -13.79 -1.73
CA VAL A 514 -21.63 -12.84 -1.39
C VAL A 514 -21.21 -12.06 -0.14
N ASN A 515 -20.97 -10.76 -0.32
CA ASN A 515 -20.58 -9.81 0.74
C ASN A 515 -19.39 -10.33 1.57
N PRO A 516 -18.17 -10.28 0.99
CA PRO A 516 -16.95 -10.79 1.60
C PRO A 516 -16.51 -9.94 2.79
N LEU A 517 -15.90 -10.57 3.81
CA LEU A 517 -15.38 -9.87 5.00
C LEU A 517 -14.09 -9.11 4.70
N VAL A 518 -13.35 -9.54 3.67
CA VAL A 518 -12.11 -8.93 3.22
C VAL A 518 -12.22 -8.58 1.75
N ARG A 519 -11.71 -7.42 1.33
CA ARG A 519 -11.96 -6.93 -0.03
C ARG A 519 -11.44 -7.84 -1.15
N ASN A 520 -10.30 -8.49 -0.94
CA ASN A 520 -9.71 -9.49 -1.85
C ASN A 520 -9.91 -10.94 -1.35
N GLU A 521 -11.00 -11.25 -0.67
CA GLU A 521 -11.25 -12.59 -0.12
C GLU A 521 -11.26 -13.70 -1.18
N GLU A 522 -11.89 -13.45 -2.34
CA GLU A 522 -11.90 -14.38 -3.47
C GLU A 522 -10.47 -14.73 -3.93
N MET A 523 -9.61 -13.72 -4.09
CA MET A 523 -8.21 -13.93 -4.45
C MET A 523 -7.41 -14.60 -3.32
N LEU A 524 -7.72 -14.31 -2.06
CA LEU A 524 -7.07 -14.98 -0.93
C LEU A 524 -7.28 -16.49 -0.96
N TYR A 525 -8.52 -16.94 -1.25
CA TYR A 525 -8.87 -18.36 -1.38
C TYR A 525 -8.61 -18.94 -2.78
N GLN A 526 -7.95 -18.16 -3.65
CA GLN A 526 -7.63 -18.56 -5.02
C GLN A 526 -8.86 -18.94 -5.86
N LEU A 527 -9.96 -18.23 -5.63
CA LEU A 527 -11.17 -18.38 -6.43
C LEU A 527 -11.03 -17.66 -7.76
N ASN A 528 -11.56 -18.27 -8.82
CA ASN A 528 -11.80 -17.58 -10.08
C ASN A 528 -13.00 -16.62 -9.91
N GLY A 529 -12.77 -15.50 -9.22
CA GLY A 529 -13.81 -14.53 -8.87
C GLY A 529 -13.79 -13.26 -9.71
N VAL A 530 -14.59 -12.28 -9.28
CA VAL A 530 -14.74 -10.98 -9.94
C VAL A 530 -14.33 -9.81 -9.06
N SER A 531 -14.03 -10.02 -7.78
CA SER A 531 -13.69 -8.95 -6.84
C SER A 531 -12.19 -8.60 -6.90
N MET A 532 -11.85 -7.32 -6.75
CA MET A 532 -10.45 -6.85 -6.65
C MET A 532 -10.35 -5.54 -5.89
N TYR A 533 -9.35 -5.41 -5.02
CA TYR A 533 -8.91 -4.16 -4.42
C TYR A 533 -7.41 -3.96 -4.64
N SER A 534 -7.04 -3.08 -5.58
CA SER A 534 -5.66 -2.77 -5.94
C SER A 534 -5.50 -1.34 -6.46
N SER A 535 -4.39 -0.69 -6.11
CA SER A 535 -3.99 0.60 -6.70
C SER A 535 -3.55 0.49 -8.17
N THR A 536 -3.58 -0.70 -8.77
CA THR A 536 -3.29 -0.92 -10.20
C THR A 536 -4.54 -1.17 -11.04
N ASN A 537 -5.75 -0.96 -10.48
CA ASN A 537 -6.99 -1.07 -11.24
C ASN A 537 -7.03 -0.02 -12.35
N THR A 538 -7.27 -0.47 -13.58
CA THR A 538 -7.34 0.43 -14.74
C THR A 538 -8.68 1.15 -14.78
N GLU A 539 -8.69 2.33 -15.39
CA GLU A 539 -9.93 3.09 -15.61
C GLU A 539 -10.98 2.28 -16.40
N GLU A 540 -10.56 1.44 -17.34
CA GLU A 540 -11.47 0.57 -18.09
C GLU A 540 -12.21 -0.45 -17.21
N MET A 541 -11.50 -1.04 -16.25
CA MET A 541 -12.11 -1.96 -15.27
C MET A 541 -13.14 -1.22 -14.42
N TRP A 542 -12.77 -0.04 -13.92
CA TRP A 542 -13.64 0.79 -13.09
C TRP A 542 -14.90 1.25 -13.84
N ASN A 543 -14.74 1.73 -15.08
CA ASN A 543 -15.86 2.15 -15.92
C ASN A 543 -16.82 0.99 -16.20
N PHE A 544 -16.29 -0.21 -16.48
CA PHE A 544 -17.11 -1.40 -16.73
C PHE A 544 -17.96 -1.78 -15.51
N VAL A 545 -17.32 -2.01 -14.36
CA VAL A 545 -18.03 -2.46 -13.15
C VAL A 545 -19.04 -1.42 -12.66
N LYS A 546 -18.71 -0.13 -12.75
CA LYS A 546 -19.60 0.98 -12.41
C LYS A 546 -20.83 1.01 -13.32
N SER A 547 -20.65 0.93 -14.63
CA SER A 547 -21.75 0.99 -15.59
C SER A 547 -22.64 -0.25 -15.56
N MET A 548 -22.09 -1.41 -15.20
CA MET A 548 -22.86 -2.65 -15.02
C MET A 548 -23.58 -2.72 -13.67
N GLY A 549 -23.28 -1.79 -12.75
CA GLY A 549 -23.95 -1.67 -11.46
C GLY A 549 -23.33 -2.49 -10.34
N PHE A 550 -22.05 -2.86 -10.39
CA PHE A 550 -21.34 -3.47 -9.26
C PHE A 550 -20.83 -2.42 -8.26
N GLU A 551 -20.60 -2.83 -6.99
CA GLU A 551 -19.93 -1.97 -6.00
C GLU A 551 -18.54 -1.63 -6.51
N ASN A 552 -18.18 -0.34 -6.41
CA ASN A 552 -16.90 0.13 -6.91
C ASN A 552 -16.44 1.41 -6.21
N LEU A 553 -15.13 1.55 -6.14
CA LEU A 553 -14.39 2.80 -6.04
C LEU A 553 -13.23 2.73 -7.04
N GLU A 554 -12.53 3.84 -7.26
CA GLU A 554 -11.45 3.94 -8.26
C GLU A 554 -10.39 2.81 -8.18
N ASN A 555 -10.15 2.26 -6.99
CA ASN A 555 -9.16 1.21 -6.74
C ASN A 555 -9.76 -0.13 -6.29
N ARG A 556 -11.09 -0.29 -6.24
CA ARG A 556 -11.72 -1.57 -5.87
C ARG A 556 -13.07 -1.81 -6.53
N PHE A 557 -13.42 -3.06 -6.69
CA PHE A 557 -14.75 -3.52 -7.09
C PHE A 557 -15.03 -4.90 -6.51
N GLN A 558 -16.31 -5.20 -6.28
CA GLN A 558 -16.72 -6.45 -5.64
C GLN A 558 -17.99 -7.04 -6.22
N TYR A 559 -18.22 -8.32 -5.92
CA TYR A 559 -19.48 -9.00 -6.14
C TYR A 559 -20.58 -8.49 -5.18
N ALA A 560 -21.09 -7.30 -5.47
CA ALA A 560 -22.24 -6.68 -4.81
C ALA A 560 -23.01 -5.85 -5.85
N GLY A 561 -24.33 -6.00 -5.92
CA GLY A 561 -25.15 -5.38 -6.97
C GLY A 561 -25.19 -6.15 -8.29
N ALA A 562 -24.79 -7.43 -8.27
CA ALA A 562 -24.91 -8.31 -9.42
C ALA A 562 -26.38 -8.61 -9.74
N THR A 563 -26.66 -8.86 -11.02
CA THR A 563 -27.96 -9.33 -11.53
C THR A 563 -27.79 -10.70 -12.15
N GLU A 564 -28.85 -11.50 -12.22
CA GLU A 564 -28.79 -12.83 -12.84
C GLU A 564 -28.25 -12.81 -14.28
N VAL A 565 -28.54 -11.75 -15.03
CA VAL A 565 -27.99 -11.58 -16.39
C VAL A 565 -26.48 -11.34 -16.37
N MET A 566 -25.97 -10.58 -15.40
CA MET A 566 -24.52 -10.37 -15.28
C MET A 566 -23.83 -11.63 -14.77
N ASP A 567 -24.46 -12.39 -13.88
CA ASP A 567 -23.96 -13.70 -13.46
C ASP A 567 -23.87 -14.65 -14.66
N MET A 568 -24.90 -14.69 -15.51
CA MET A 568 -24.90 -15.45 -16.77
C MET A 568 -23.75 -15.02 -17.69
N LEU A 569 -23.66 -13.73 -18.02
CA LEU A 569 -22.69 -13.21 -19.00
C LEU A 569 -21.24 -13.28 -18.50
N LEU A 570 -21.01 -13.11 -17.20
CA LEU A 570 -19.67 -13.23 -16.60
C LEU A 570 -19.31 -14.67 -16.24
N GLY A 571 -20.23 -15.61 -16.40
CA GLY A 571 -20.03 -17.02 -16.07
C GLY A 571 -19.87 -17.26 -14.57
N ILE A 572 -20.55 -16.48 -13.74
CA ILE A 572 -20.62 -16.69 -12.28
C ILE A 572 -21.61 -17.81 -12.04
N ARG A 573 -21.07 -19.02 -11.90
CA ARG A 573 -21.84 -20.25 -11.72
C ARG A 573 -22.09 -20.57 -10.26
N TYR A 574 -21.19 -20.15 -9.39
CA TYR A 574 -21.22 -20.55 -7.99
C TYR A 574 -21.19 -19.35 -7.07
N LEU A 575 -22.11 -19.30 -6.12
CA LEU A 575 -22.14 -18.29 -5.06
C LEU A 575 -21.86 -18.93 -3.72
N LEU A 576 -20.82 -18.44 -3.05
CA LEU A 576 -20.55 -18.74 -1.65
C LEU A 576 -21.22 -17.67 -0.79
N CYS A 577 -22.15 -18.09 0.06
CA CYS A 577 -22.80 -17.24 1.05
C CYS A 577 -22.44 -17.72 2.45
N ARG A 578 -22.22 -16.81 3.40
CA ARG A 578 -22.06 -17.23 4.80
C ARG A 578 -23.40 -17.66 5.37
N ASN A 579 -23.47 -18.82 6.03
CA ASN A 579 -24.73 -19.39 6.57
C ASN A 579 -25.37 -18.58 7.72
N THR A 580 -24.66 -17.58 8.22
CA THR A 580 -25.24 -16.52 9.08
C THR A 580 -26.22 -15.62 8.33
N ARG A 581 -26.37 -15.83 7.01
CA ARG A 581 -27.24 -15.08 6.11
C ARG A 581 -28.08 -16.04 5.28
N THR A 582 -29.35 -15.68 5.11
CA THR A 582 -30.21 -16.31 4.11
C THR A 582 -30.05 -15.55 2.81
N LEU A 583 -29.58 -16.22 1.77
CA LEU A 583 -29.56 -15.65 0.43
C LEU A 583 -30.93 -15.87 -0.22
N ASN A 584 -31.65 -14.77 -0.50
CA ASN A 584 -32.89 -14.82 -1.25
C ASN A 584 -32.56 -14.83 -2.74
N THR A 585 -32.35 -16.02 -3.30
CA THR A 585 -32.02 -16.24 -4.70
C THR A 585 -32.84 -17.38 -5.28
N VAL A 586 -33.00 -17.40 -6.60
CA VAL A 586 -33.58 -18.52 -7.34
C VAL A 586 -32.57 -19.67 -7.55
N TYR A 587 -31.29 -19.46 -7.22
CA TYR A 587 -30.24 -20.47 -7.37
C TYR A 587 -30.39 -21.62 -6.39
N GLU A 588 -30.08 -22.83 -6.84
CA GLU A 588 -30.20 -24.04 -6.03
C GLU A 588 -29.01 -24.15 -5.07
N LYS A 589 -29.29 -24.41 -3.78
CA LYS A 589 -28.24 -24.75 -2.81
C LYS A 589 -27.77 -26.18 -3.07
N ILE A 590 -26.51 -26.31 -3.51
CA ILE A 590 -25.92 -27.61 -3.88
C ILE A 590 -25.02 -28.18 -2.78
N GLY A 591 -24.54 -27.36 -1.86
CA GLY A 591 -23.66 -27.80 -0.77
C GLY A 591 -23.67 -26.85 0.42
N GLU A 592 -23.18 -27.35 1.54
CA GLU A 592 -23.01 -26.56 2.77
C GLU A 592 -21.80 -27.04 3.58
N SER A 593 -21.28 -26.12 4.38
CA SER A 593 -20.23 -26.36 5.36
C SER A 593 -20.62 -25.68 6.69
N GLN A 594 -19.70 -25.64 7.66
CA GLN A 594 -19.95 -25.06 8.98
C GLN A 594 -20.33 -23.57 8.95
N SER A 595 -19.82 -22.81 7.98
CA SER A 595 -19.91 -21.36 7.88
C SER A 595 -20.40 -20.88 6.51
N PHE A 596 -20.43 -21.74 5.49
CA PHE A 596 -20.79 -21.38 4.12
C PHE A 596 -21.86 -22.28 3.51
N ASP A 597 -22.73 -21.66 2.73
CA ASP A 597 -23.66 -22.29 1.81
C ASP A 597 -23.17 -22.05 0.38
N LEU A 598 -23.24 -23.07 -0.47
CA LEU A 598 -22.87 -23.01 -1.88
C LEU A 598 -24.12 -23.13 -2.75
N TYR A 599 -24.32 -22.13 -3.59
CA TYR A 599 -25.43 -22.06 -4.55
C TYR A 599 -24.92 -22.19 -5.99
N GLU A 600 -25.70 -22.83 -6.85
CA GLU A 600 -25.41 -22.99 -8.27
C GLU A 600 -26.41 -22.22 -9.14
N ASN A 601 -25.88 -21.39 -10.02
CA ASN A 601 -26.59 -20.71 -11.09
C ASN A 601 -26.68 -21.63 -12.33
N PRO A 602 -27.88 -22.07 -12.75
CA PRO A 602 -28.05 -22.96 -13.89
C PRO A 602 -27.81 -22.29 -15.25
N ARG A 603 -27.73 -20.95 -15.29
CA ARG A 603 -27.63 -20.12 -16.50
C ARG A 603 -26.24 -19.53 -16.72
N ALA A 604 -25.21 -20.02 -16.05
CA ALA A 604 -23.86 -19.49 -16.25
C ALA A 604 -23.29 -19.85 -17.64
N LEU A 605 -22.82 -18.87 -18.41
CA LEU A 605 -22.06 -19.11 -19.64
C LEU A 605 -20.60 -19.41 -19.31
N LYS A 606 -19.93 -20.16 -20.17
CA LYS A 606 -18.47 -20.33 -20.13
C LYS A 606 -17.78 -19.00 -20.41
N ILE A 607 -16.49 -18.92 -20.08
CA ILE A 607 -15.69 -17.71 -20.28
C ILE A 607 -15.69 -17.13 -21.70
N GLY A 608 -15.97 -17.95 -22.72
CA GLY A 608 -16.12 -17.50 -24.09
C GLY A 608 -17.36 -18.08 -24.77
N TYR A 609 -18.10 -17.22 -25.48
CA TYR A 609 -19.30 -17.61 -26.23
C TYR A 609 -19.49 -16.72 -27.48
N MET A 610 -20.13 -17.26 -28.50
CA MET A 610 -20.40 -16.51 -29.74
C MET A 610 -21.56 -15.53 -29.56
N VAL A 611 -21.40 -14.34 -30.13
CA VAL A 611 -22.39 -13.26 -30.16
C VAL A 611 -22.46 -12.64 -31.55
N ASP A 612 -23.52 -11.89 -31.80
CA ASP A 612 -23.72 -11.18 -33.07
C ASP A 612 -22.70 -10.05 -33.30
N ASP A 613 -22.36 -9.78 -34.57
CA ASP A 613 -21.42 -8.70 -34.97
C ASP A 613 -21.91 -7.31 -34.50
N SER A 614 -23.22 -7.13 -34.26
CA SER A 614 -23.79 -5.87 -33.75
C SER A 614 -23.30 -5.49 -32.35
N VAL A 615 -22.73 -6.42 -31.57
CA VAL A 615 -22.09 -6.13 -30.29
C VAL A 615 -20.97 -5.10 -30.43
N LEU A 616 -20.33 -5.02 -31.61
CA LEU A 616 -19.27 -4.04 -31.86
C LEU A 616 -19.80 -2.60 -31.90
N ASN A 617 -21.11 -2.41 -32.10
CA ASN A 617 -21.78 -1.11 -32.04
C ASN A 617 -22.26 -0.77 -30.62
N TYR A 618 -22.02 -1.63 -29.63
CA TYR A 618 -22.41 -1.38 -28.25
C TYR A 618 -21.66 -0.18 -27.67
N ILE A 619 -22.43 0.72 -27.06
CA ILE A 619 -21.92 1.88 -26.35
C ILE A 619 -22.40 1.81 -24.90
N MET A 620 -21.43 1.76 -23.98
CA MET A 620 -21.67 1.74 -22.53
C MET A 620 -21.94 3.16 -22.03
N GLU A 621 -23.13 3.66 -22.33
CA GLU A 621 -23.58 5.01 -21.95
C GLU A 621 -24.86 4.94 -21.14
N GLY A 622 -24.94 5.77 -20.10
CA GLY A 622 -26.10 5.91 -19.23
C GLY A 622 -25.75 5.76 -17.76
N ILE A 623 -26.60 6.34 -16.90
CA ILE A 623 -26.46 6.26 -15.44
C ILE A 623 -27.27 5.12 -14.82
N ASN A 624 -28.12 4.45 -15.60
CA ASN A 624 -28.98 3.36 -15.14
C ASN A 624 -28.37 2.00 -15.56
N PRO A 625 -27.88 1.19 -14.62
CA PRO A 625 -27.25 -0.09 -14.93
C PRO A 625 -28.13 -1.04 -15.75
N MET A 626 -29.44 -1.11 -15.48
CA MET A 626 -30.35 -2.02 -16.20
C MET A 626 -30.52 -1.63 -17.67
N GLU A 627 -30.51 -0.33 -17.99
CA GLU A 627 -30.57 0.12 -19.39
C GLU A 627 -29.25 -0.17 -20.12
N VAL A 628 -28.12 0.00 -19.43
CA VAL A 628 -26.80 -0.36 -19.96
C VAL A 628 -26.75 -1.86 -20.25
N GLN A 629 -27.22 -2.70 -19.32
CA GLN A 629 -27.33 -4.16 -19.50
C GLN A 629 -28.28 -4.52 -20.66
N ASN A 630 -29.44 -3.87 -20.78
CA ASN A 630 -30.37 -4.08 -21.92
C ASN A 630 -29.73 -3.76 -23.27
N ARG A 631 -28.94 -2.68 -23.36
CA ARG A 631 -28.22 -2.31 -24.58
C ARG A 631 -27.13 -3.34 -24.91
N LEU A 632 -26.43 -3.83 -23.89
CA LEU A 632 -25.47 -4.93 -24.07
C LEU A 632 -26.17 -6.17 -24.65
N LEU A 633 -27.29 -6.60 -24.06
CA LEU A 633 -28.10 -7.72 -24.56
C LEU A 633 -28.59 -7.50 -25.99
N THR A 634 -28.99 -6.27 -26.32
CA THR A 634 -29.41 -5.93 -27.69
C THR A 634 -28.25 -6.14 -28.66
N GLY A 635 -27.02 -5.81 -28.26
CA GLY A 635 -25.83 -6.04 -29.07
C GLY A 635 -25.39 -7.52 -29.12
N VAL A 636 -25.55 -8.30 -28.05
CA VAL A 636 -25.10 -9.70 -28.04
C VAL A 636 -26.08 -10.69 -28.64
N VAL A 637 -27.39 -10.46 -28.46
CA VAL A 637 -28.48 -11.40 -28.86
C VAL A 637 -29.68 -10.70 -29.50
N GLY A 638 -29.62 -9.39 -29.78
CA GLY A 638 -30.74 -8.66 -30.39
C GLY A 638 -31.96 -8.49 -29.48
N LYS A 639 -31.86 -8.80 -28.18
CA LYS A 639 -32.98 -8.81 -27.23
C LYS A 639 -32.76 -7.82 -26.08
N ARG A 640 -33.86 -7.36 -25.50
CA ARG A 640 -33.89 -6.61 -24.23
C ARG A 640 -34.56 -7.48 -23.18
N LEU A 641 -34.02 -7.47 -21.97
CA LEU A 641 -34.54 -8.26 -20.85
C LEU A 641 -35.47 -7.41 -19.98
N TYR A 642 -34.97 -6.31 -19.45
CA TYR A 642 -35.70 -5.51 -18.47
C TYR A 642 -36.77 -4.62 -19.12
N LYS A 643 -38.00 -4.75 -18.64
CA LYS A 643 -39.10 -3.80 -18.83
C LYS A 643 -38.93 -2.69 -17.79
N MET A 644 -38.63 -1.49 -18.26
CA MET A 644 -38.25 -0.37 -17.40
C MET A 644 -39.46 0.50 -17.04
N GLN A 645 -39.58 0.85 -15.76
CA GLN A 645 -40.62 1.73 -15.25
C GLN A 645 -40.05 2.69 -14.20
N THR A 646 -40.38 3.98 -14.31
CA THR A 646 -40.11 4.94 -13.22
C THR A 646 -41.14 4.77 -12.11
N VAL A 647 -40.67 4.68 -10.87
CA VAL A 647 -41.49 4.56 -9.66
C VAL A 647 -41.27 5.79 -8.79
N SER A 648 -42.35 6.44 -8.39
CA SER A 648 -42.32 7.60 -7.51
C SER A 648 -42.33 7.16 -6.03
N SER A 649 -41.60 7.89 -5.19
CA SER A 649 -41.60 7.67 -3.75
C SER A 649 -42.79 8.34 -3.08
N GLU A 650 -43.20 7.80 -1.94
CA GLU A 650 -44.00 8.50 -0.94
C GLU A 650 -43.10 8.92 0.24
N VAL A 651 -43.39 10.08 0.85
CA VAL A 651 -42.65 10.55 2.03
C VAL A 651 -43.06 9.69 3.23
N ALA A 652 -42.14 8.87 3.74
CA ALA A 652 -42.39 8.01 4.89
C ALA A 652 -42.12 8.74 6.22
N ALA A 653 -41.05 9.54 6.26
CA ALA A 653 -40.64 10.40 7.39
C ALA A 653 -39.68 11.51 6.88
N ILE A 654 -39.32 12.48 7.73
CA ILE A 654 -38.31 13.50 7.37
C ILE A 654 -36.98 12.80 7.09
N GLY A 655 -36.53 12.81 5.83
CA GLY A 655 -35.28 12.20 5.39
C GLY A 655 -35.38 10.73 4.95
N THR A 656 -36.58 10.12 4.96
CA THR A 656 -36.81 8.73 4.52
C THR A 656 -37.90 8.67 3.46
N THR A 657 -37.60 8.00 2.36
CA THR A 657 -38.52 7.77 1.24
C THR A 657 -38.97 6.31 1.19
N ALA A 658 -40.21 6.07 0.78
CA ALA A 658 -40.76 4.74 0.58
C ALA A 658 -41.20 4.55 -0.87
N PHE A 659 -40.84 3.42 -1.45
CA PHE A 659 -41.29 2.97 -2.76
C PHE A 659 -42.20 1.76 -2.58
N HIS A 660 -43.39 1.81 -3.21
CA HIS A 660 -44.35 0.72 -3.24
C HIS A 660 -44.34 0.10 -4.63
N ILE A 661 -43.66 -1.04 -4.75
CA ILE A 661 -43.38 -1.69 -6.03
C ILE A 661 -44.31 -2.86 -6.20
N ARG A 662 -45.12 -2.86 -7.26
CA ARG A 662 -46.01 -3.98 -7.57
C ARG A 662 -45.33 -4.92 -8.55
N LEU A 663 -45.03 -6.14 -8.11
CA LEU A 663 -44.55 -7.23 -8.96
C LEU A 663 -45.68 -8.22 -9.22
N LYS A 664 -45.83 -8.65 -10.47
CA LYS A 664 -46.78 -9.72 -10.83
C LYS A 664 -46.22 -11.07 -10.41
N LYS A 665 -47.12 -12.06 -10.26
CA LYS A 665 -46.71 -13.46 -10.10
C LYS A 665 -45.67 -13.86 -11.16
N GLY A 666 -44.54 -14.40 -10.72
CA GLY A 666 -43.47 -14.92 -11.57
C GLY A 666 -42.59 -13.86 -12.24
N GLU A 667 -42.79 -12.58 -11.92
CA GLU A 667 -41.97 -11.47 -12.40
C GLU A 667 -40.85 -11.20 -11.39
N HIS A 668 -39.61 -11.16 -11.88
CA HIS A 668 -38.44 -10.76 -11.07
C HIS A 668 -38.24 -9.26 -11.18
N GLY A 669 -37.89 -8.60 -10.07
CA GLY A 669 -37.70 -7.15 -10.04
C GLY A 669 -36.34 -6.69 -9.52
N TYR A 670 -35.75 -5.70 -10.18
CA TYR A 670 -34.62 -4.93 -9.69
C TYR A 670 -34.99 -3.45 -9.56
N LEU A 671 -34.58 -2.81 -8.46
CA LEU A 671 -34.79 -1.38 -8.24
C LEU A 671 -33.47 -0.63 -8.23
N TYR A 672 -33.36 0.40 -9.05
CA TYR A 672 -32.25 1.35 -9.05
C TYR A 672 -32.70 2.71 -8.53
N ILE A 673 -32.11 3.19 -7.43
CA ILE A 673 -32.40 4.51 -6.86
C ILE A 673 -31.30 5.49 -7.30
N PRO A 674 -31.52 6.42 -8.24
CA PRO A 674 -30.45 7.31 -8.67
C PRO A 674 -29.92 8.17 -7.51
N GLY A 675 -28.63 8.51 -7.51
CA GLY A 675 -28.06 9.48 -6.55
C GLY A 675 -27.12 8.86 -5.51
N THR A 676 -27.18 9.37 -4.28
CA THR A 676 -26.31 8.92 -3.18
C THR A 676 -26.83 7.63 -2.56
N GLU A 677 -25.91 6.68 -2.36
CA GLU A 677 -26.14 5.43 -1.64
C GLU A 677 -26.77 5.69 -0.26
N PRO A 678 -27.98 5.17 0.02
CA PRO A 678 -28.60 5.26 1.34
C PRO A 678 -27.80 4.46 2.37
N ASP A 679 -27.71 4.96 3.60
CA ASP A 679 -27.03 4.23 4.67
C ASP A 679 -27.83 2.98 5.07
N THR A 680 -29.16 3.01 4.94
CA THR A 680 -30.05 1.89 5.25
C THR A 680 -31.22 1.78 4.28
N VAL A 681 -31.43 0.57 3.75
CA VAL A 681 -32.64 0.19 3.03
C VAL A 681 -33.39 -0.89 3.79
N THR A 682 -34.70 -0.92 3.66
CA THR A 682 -35.53 -2.01 4.18
C THR A 682 -36.40 -2.53 3.06
N ILE A 683 -36.32 -3.83 2.77
CA ILE A 683 -37.17 -4.53 1.80
C ILE A 683 -38.13 -5.42 2.59
N GLN A 684 -39.44 -5.18 2.47
CA GLN A 684 -40.48 -5.96 3.20
C GLN A 684 -40.25 -6.04 4.73
N GLY A 685 -39.69 -5.00 5.33
CA GLY A 685 -39.37 -4.98 6.77
C GLY A 685 -38.04 -5.62 7.16
N GLN A 686 -37.29 -6.21 6.21
CA GLN A 686 -35.93 -6.68 6.42
C GLN A 686 -34.93 -5.58 6.14
N GLU A 687 -34.16 -5.21 7.15
CA GLU A 687 -33.14 -4.16 7.07
C GLU A 687 -31.88 -4.67 6.35
N GLN A 688 -31.41 -3.87 5.39
CA GLN A 688 -30.17 -4.03 4.64
C GLN A 688 -29.37 -2.73 4.82
N LYS A 689 -28.26 -2.75 5.56
CA LYS A 689 -27.39 -1.57 5.73
C LYS A 689 -26.44 -1.41 4.54
N SER A 690 -25.78 -0.26 4.39
CA SER A 690 -24.82 0.00 3.30
C SER A 690 -23.71 -1.04 3.15
N ASP A 691 -23.30 -1.72 4.22
CA ASP A 691 -22.36 -2.86 4.12
C ASP A 691 -22.96 -4.11 3.43
N TYR A 692 -24.26 -4.12 3.12
CA TYR A 692 -25.03 -5.29 2.66
C TYR A 692 -25.52 -5.19 1.22
N TRP A 693 -25.60 -4.00 0.63
CA TRP A 693 -26.16 -3.82 -0.72
C TRP A 693 -25.47 -2.65 -1.44
N ASN A 694 -25.50 -2.67 -2.77
CA ASN A 694 -24.63 -1.88 -3.66
C ASN A 694 -25.16 -0.46 -3.95
N ASN A 695 -24.34 0.39 -4.62
CA ASN A 695 -24.58 1.66 -5.36
C ASN A 695 -26.02 1.95 -5.82
N ASN A 696 -26.96 1.97 -4.88
CA ASN A 696 -28.38 2.12 -5.10
C ASN A 696 -29.09 1.04 -5.95
N PHE A 697 -28.52 -0.14 -6.14
CA PHE A 697 -29.10 -1.19 -7.01
C PHE A 697 -29.49 -2.42 -6.19
N LEU A 698 -30.80 -2.71 -6.15
CA LEU A 698 -31.45 -3.63 -5.23
C LEU A 698 -32.13 -4.78 -5.98
N ASP A 699 -31.91 -6.01 -5.53
CA ASP A 699 -32.68 -7.18 -5.94
C ASP A 699 -33.95 -7.31 -5.08
N LEU A 700 -35.11 -7.31 -5.73
CA LEU A 700 -36.41 -7.48 -5.07
C LEU A 700 -36.89 -8.93 -5.06
N GLY A 701 -36.27 -9.80 -5.86
CA GLY A 701 -36.65 -11.20 -6.04
C GLY A 701 -37.89 -11.41 -6.92
N THR A 702 -38.33 -12.67 -6.94
CA THR A 702 -39.54 -13.15 -7.62
C THR A 702 -40.56 -13.67 -6.60
N PHE A 703 -41.85 -13.53 -6.90
CA PHE A 703 -42.94 -13.95 -6.01
C PHE A 703 -43.96 -14.85 -6.70
N ASP A 704 -44.48 -15.85 -5.95
CA ASP A 704 -45.50 -16.81 -6.44
C ASP A 704 -46.91 -16.22 -6.56
N THR A 705 -47.12 -15.00 -6.05
CA THR A 705 -48.36 -14.24 -6.14
C THR A 705 -48.06 -12.77 -6.42
N ASP A 706 -49.01 -12.06 -7.01
CA ASP A 706 -48.96 -10.60 -7.11
C ASP A 706 -48.65 -9.99 -5.74
N THR A 707 -47.52 -9.28 -5.64
CA THR A 707 -46.97 -8.81 -4.36
C THR A 707 -46.59 -7.34 -4.47
N THR A 708 -46.95 -6.56 -3.46
CA THR A 708 -46.43 -5.20 -3.30
C THR A 708 -45.23 -5.24 -2.37
N VAL A 709 -44.04 -5.00 -2.93
CA VAL A 709 -42.78 -4.88 -2.22
C VAL A 709 -42.64 -3.45 -1.72
N ARG A 710 -42.58 -3.29 -0.39
CA ARG A 710 -42.27 -2.01 0.23
C ARG A 710 -40.76 -1.89 0.42
N VAL A 711 -40.17 -0.88 -0.23
CA VAL A 711 -38.76 -0.51 -0.08
C VAL A 711 -38.69 0.83 0.63
N THR A 712 -38.02 0.93 1.76
CA THR A 712 -37.76 2.23 2.42
C THR A 712 -36.28 2.53 2.44
N ALA A 713 -35.89 3.76 2.13
CA ALA A 713 -34.51 4.19 2.03
C ALA A 713 -34.35 5.56 2.71
N ASP A 714 -33.26 5.79 3.43
CA ASP A 714 -32.89 7.07 4.02
C ASP A 714 -32.27 8.03 2.99
N THR A 715 -33.03 8.26 1.92
CA THR A 715 -32.65 9.14 0.81
C THR A 715 -33.74 10.17 0.55
N GLY A 716 -33.33 11.34 0.03
CA GLY A 716 -34.25 12.40 -0.41
C GLY A 716 -34.82 12.20 -1.81
N MET A 717 -34.43 11.12 -2.49
CA MET A 717 -34.76 10.88 -3.90
C MET A 717 -36.24 10.53 -4.09
N GLN A 718 -36.90 11.26 -4.99
CA GLN A 718 -38.34 11.14 -5.24
C GLN A 718 -38.70 10.13 -6.33
N GLU A 719 -37.72 9.70 -7.12
CA GLU A 719 -37.90 8.79 -8.24
C GLU A 719 -36.83 7.69 -8.19
N ALA A 720 -37.24 6.48 -8.51
CA ALA A 720 -36.40 5.32 -8.74
C ALA A 720 -36.79 4.64 -10.05
N VAL A 721 -35.94 3.77 -10.56
CA VAL A 721 -36.21 2.99 -11.77
C VAL A 721 -36.33 1.52 -11.41
N LEU A 722 -37.49 0.95 -11.70
CA LEU A 722 -37.77 -0.47 -11.62
C LEU A 722 -37.48 -1.10 -12.99
N GLY A 723 -36.74 -2.21 -13.00
CA GLY A 723 -36.65 -3.10 -14.15
C GLY A 723 -37.21 -4.46 -13.78
N THR A 724 -38.11 -4.99 -14.59
CA THR A 724 -38.68 -6.32 -14.38
C THR A 724 -38.50 -7.22 -15.59
N TYR A 725 -38.45 -8.53 -15.36
CA TYR A 725 -38.43 -9.53 -16.43
C TYR A 725 -39.11 -10.83 -15.97
N GLU A 726 -39.44 -11.70 -16.93
CA GLU A 726 -39.92 -13.06 -16.65
C GLU A 726 -38.75 -14.04 -16.81
N GLU A 727 -38.63 -15.00 -15.89
CA GLU A 727 -37.54 -15.99 -15.87
C GLU A 727 -37.35 -16.73 -17.21
N SER A 728 -38.44 -16.99 -17.93
CA SER A 728 -38.40 -17.60 -19.26
C SER A 728 -37.70 -16.76 -20.32
N ASP A 729 -37.74 -15.43 -20.21
CA ASP A 729 -37.05 -14.53 -21.14
C ASP A 729 -35.53 -14.68 -20.98
N LEU A 730 -35.05 -14.83 -19.74
CA LEU A 730 -33.64 -15.07 -19.45
C LEU A 730 -33.21 -16.49 -19.87
N ASP A 731 -34.06 -17.50 -19.68
CA ASP A 731 -33.83 -18.87 -20.16
C ASP A 731 -33.65 -18.91 -21.69
N GLU A 732 -34.46 -18.14 -22.44
CA GLU A 732 -34.35 -18.07 -23.90
C GLU A 732 -33.01 -17.46 -24.33
N ILE A 733 -32.60 -16.36 -23.69
CA ILE A 733 -31.31 -15.71 -23.96
C ILE A 733 -30.15 -16.66 -23.65
N TYR A 734 -30.20 -17.33 -22.49
CA TYR A 734 -29.18 -18.30 -22.10
C TYR A 734 -29.07 -19.45 -23.12
N LYS A 735 -30.20 -20.02 -23.54
CA LYS A 735 -30.23 -21.13 -24.51
C LYS A 735 -29.62 -20.75 -25.86
N GLU A 736 -29.82 -19.51 -26.29
CA GLU A 736 -29.25 -18.97 -27.52
C GLU A 736 -27.71 -18.87 -27.42
N LEU A 737 -27.21 -18.17 -26.38
CA LEU A 737 -25.78 -17.94 -26.16
C LEU A 737 -25.00 -19.22 -25.82
N SER A 738 -25.61 -20.11 -25.04
CA SER A 738 -24.98 -21.36 -24.62
C SER A 738 -24.77 -22.36 -25.77
N SER A 739 -25.38 -22.12 -26.94
CA SER A 739 -25.32 -23.02 -28.09
C SER A 739 -23.95 -23.11 -28.76
N GLN A 740 -23.09 -22.09 -28.58
CA GLN A 740 -21.74 -22.00 -29.13
C GLN A 740 -20.78 -21.37 -28.12
N GLN A 741 -20.21 -22.23 -27.25
CA GLN A 741 -19.31 -21.85 -26.18
C GLN A 741 -17.90 -22.41 -26.39
N MET A 742 -16.92 -21.73 -25.83
CA MET A 742 -15.52 -22.11 -25.84
C MET A 742 -15.19 -22.93 -24.60
N ASP A 743 -14.55 -24.09 -24.81
CA ASP A 743 -13.93 -24.86 -23.74
C ASP A 743 -12.52 -24.33 -23.49
N LEU A 744 -12.17 -23.98 -22.25
CA LEU A 744 -10.84 -23.48 -21.90
C LEU A 744 -10.02 -24.55 -21.18
N SER A 745 -8.76 -24.74 -21.60
CA SER A 745 -7.77 -25.51 -20.83
C SER A 745 -6.38 -24.88 -20.98
N ASP A 746 -5.69 -24.62 -19.86
CA ASP A 746 -4.32 -24.08 -19.83
C ASP A 746 -4.11 -22.83 -20.72
N GLY A 747 -5.08 -21.91 -20.73
CA GLY A 747 -5.02 -20.69 -21.55
C GLY A 747 -5.20 -20.92 -23.06
N LYS A 748 -5.67 -22.10 -23.45
CA LYS A 748 -6.02 -22.49 -24.82
C LYS A 748 -7.50 -22.82 -24.90
N GLY A 749 -8.20 -22.14 -25.80
CA GLY A 749 -9.60 -22.36 -26.07
C GLY A 749 -9.82 -23.24 -27.31
N SER A 750 -10.87 -24.04 -27.30
CA SER A 750 -11.43 -24.65 -28.52
C SER A 750 -12.91 -24.34 -28.63
N ILE A 751 -13.35 -23.98 -29.84
CA ILE A 751 -14.76 -23.69 -30.13
C ILE A 751 -15.13 -24.17 -31.53
N SER A 752 -16.37 -24.63 -31.70
CA SER A 752 -16.96 -24.91 -33.01
C SER A 752 -18.06 -23.88 -33.29
N VAL A 753 -17.87 -23.14 -34.38
CA VAL A 753 -18.66 -21.97 -34.75
C VAL A 753 -19.52 -22.33 -35.97
N LYS A 754 -20.84 -22.06 -35.90
CA LYS A 754 -21.77 -22.39 -36.99
C LYS A 754 -21.76 -21.35 -38.10
N GLU A 755 -21.67 -20.08 -37.72
CA GLU A 755 -21.69 -18.92 -38.60
C GLU A 755 -20.69 -17.87 -38.13
N ASP A 756 -20.23 -17.04 -39.05
CA ASP A 756 -19.29 -15.96 -38.75
C ASP A 756 -19.85 -15.03 -37.67
N GLY A 757 -19.00 -14.60 -36.74
CA GLY A 757 -19.43 -13.72 -35.65
C GLY A 757 -18.29 -13.31 -34.74
N ILE A 758 -18.64 -12.81 -33.55
CA ILE A 758 -17.67 -12.41 -32.52
C ILE A 758 -17.68 -13.44 -31.40
N LEU A 759 -16.52 -14.00 -31.08
CA LEU A 759 -16.30 -14.65 -29.79
C LEU A 759 -16.11 -13.55 -28.75
N MET A 760 -17.07 -13.48 -27.82
CA MET A 760 -16.99 -12.63 -26.65
C MET A 760 -16.32 -13.39 -25.51
N LEU A 761 -15.32 -12.76 -24.87
CA LEU A 761 -14.66 -13.28 -23.68
C LEU A 761 -15.04 -12.42 -22.47
N SER A 762 -15.52 -13.06 -21.39
CA SER A 762 -15.88 -12.41 -20.13
C SER A 762 -14.67 -12.00 -19.27
N SER A 763 -13.52 -11.78 -19.90
CA SER A 763 -12.31 -11.21 -19.30
C SER A 763 -12.14 -9.75 -19.72
N PHE A 764 -11.57 -8.93 -18.84
CA PHE A 764 -11.27 -7.54 -19.15
C PHE A 764 -10.40 -7.41 -20.40
N TYR A 765 -10.72 -6.43 -21.23
CA TYR A 765 -9.92 -6.07 -22.39
C TYR A 765 -8.59 -5.44 -21.96
N ASP A 766 -7.48 -6.04 -22.40
CA ASP A 766 -6.15 -5.43 -22.33
C ASP A 766 -5.53 -5.46 -23.73
N SER A 767 -5.12 -4.30 -24.23
CA SER A 767 -4.45 -4.13 -25.52
C SER A 767 -3.14 -4.92 -25.66
N ASN A 768 -2.58 -5.38 -24.54
CA ASN A 768 -1.38 -6.21 -24.51
C ASN A 768 -1.66 -7.71 -24.45
N MET A 769 -2.94 -8.12 -24.40
CA MET A 769 -3.33 -9.50 -24.60
C MET A 769 -3.30 -9.84 -26.09
N ARG A 770 -2.37 -10.70 -26.51
CA ARG A 770 -2.27 -11.17 -27.90
C ARG A 770 -3.04 -12.45 -28.06
N ILE A 771 -4.06 -12.41 -28.92
CA ILE A 771 -4.88 -13.57 -29.24
C ILE A 771 -4.50 -14.10 -30.62
N THR A 772 -4.33 -15.42 -30.73
CA THR A 772 -4.17 -16.11 -32.02
C THR A 772 -5.29 -17.11 -32.23
N VAL A 773 -5.82 -17.15 -33.45
CA VAL A 773 -6.79 -18.14 -33.94
C VAL A 773 -6.08 -19.02 -34.96
N ASP A 774 -6.05 -20.33 -34.71
CA ASP A 774 -5.36 -21.34 -35.52
C ASP A 774 -3.88 -20.99 -35.80
N GLY A 775 -3.22 -20.42 -34.79
CA GLY A 775 -1.82 -20.01 -34.84
C GLY A 775 -1.55 -18.69 -35.58
N LYS A 776 -2.57 -18.04 -36.15
CA LYS A 776 -2.46 -16.71 -36.77
C LYS A 776 -2.94 -15.64 -35.81
N LYS A 777 -2.28 -14.47 -35.82
CA LYS A 777 -2.72 -13.32 -35.02
C LYS A 777 -4.15 -12.93 -35.41
N ALA A 778 -5.05 -12.90 -34.44
CA ALA A 778 -6.43 -12.51 -34.64
C ALA A 778 -6.62 -11.00 -34.43
N GLU A 779 -7.66 -10.47 -35.06
CA GLU A 779 -8.15 -9.13 -34.76
C GLU A 779 -8.97 -9.18 -33.46
N THR A 780 -8.64 -8.30 -32.53
CA THR A 780 -9.26 -8.23 -31.21
C THR A 780 -9.97 -6.89 -31.05
N PHE A 781 -11.19 -6.92 -30.54
CA PHE A 781 -12.06 -5.77 -30.38
C PHE A 781 -12.29 -5.48 -28.90
N ARG A 782 -12.43 -4.20 -28.57
CA ARG A 782 -12.86 -3.74 -27.24
C ARG A 782 -14.37 -3.61 -27.25
N ILE A 783 -15.06 -4.48 -26.51
CA ILE A 783 -16.51 -4.42 -26.30
C ILE A 783 -16.74 -3.72 -24.95
N GLN A 784 -16.46 -2.41 -24.91
CA GLN A 784 -16.68 -1.52 -23.76
C GLN A 784 -16.24 -2.07 -22.38
N GLY A 785 -15.11 -2.78 -22.34
CA GLY A 785 -14.56 -3.38 -21.12
C GLY A 785 -14.24 -4.86 -21.27
N MET A 786 -14.94 -5.57 -22.17
CA MET A 786 -14.72 -6.99 -22.47
C MET A 786 -13.96 -7.20 -23.79
N THR A 787 -13.41 -8.40 -23.99
CA THR A 787 -12.61 -8.74 -25.18
C THR A 787 -13.45 -9.46 -26.22
N GLY A 788 -13.42 -8.98 -27.47
CA GLY A 788 -14.03 -9.64 -28.62
C GLY A 788 -12.99 -10.16 -29.61
N VAL A 789 -13.25 -11.29 -30.27
CA VAL A 789 -12.39 -11.88 -31.31
C VAL A 789 -13.26 -12.33 -32.47
N LYS A 790 -12.98 -11.85 -33.68
CA LYS A 790 -13.75 -12.30 -34.86
C LYS A 790 -13.38 -13.73 -35.24
N LEU A 791 -14.39 -14.59 -35.38
CA LEU A 791 -14.26 -15.97 -35.84
C LEU A 791 -15.14 -16.22 -37.06
N SER A 792 -14.64 -17.06 -37.97
CA SER A 792 -15.43 -17.59 -39.07
C SER A 792 -16.17 -18.86 -38.66
N ALA A 793 -17.09 -19.32 -39.48
CA ALA A 793 -17.64 -20.67 -39.35
C ALA A 793 -16.53 -21.74 -39.41
N GLY A 794 -16.57 -22.72 -38.51
CA GLY A 794 -15.59 -23.79 -38.40
C GLY A 794 -15.12 -24.07 -36.98
N THR A 795 -14.18 -25.00 -36.85
CA THR A 795 -13.54 -25.32 -35.56
C THR A 795 -12.26 -24.54 -35.43
N HIS A 796 -12.13 -23.79 -34.34
CA HIS A 796 -11.01 -22.89 -34.10
C HIS A 796 -10.28 -23.23 -32.80
N LYS A 797 -8.95 -23.08 -32.83
CA LYS A 797 -8.10 -23.11 -31.64
C LYS A 797 -7.61 -21.72 -31.30
N ILE A 798 -7.85 -21.31 -30.07
CA ILE A 798 -7.60 -19.96 -29.59
C ILE A 798 -6.49 -20.01 -28.55
N VAL A 799 -5.50 -19.14 -28.66
CA VAL A 799 -4.42 -19.04 -27.68
C VAL A 799 -4.27 -17.59 -27.28
N MET A 800 -4.34 -17.34 -25.97
CA MET A 800 -4.18 -16.02 -25.37
C MET A 800 -2.80 -15.92 -24.73
N LYS A 801 -2.04 -14.88 -25.07
CA LYS A 801 -0.72 -14.62 -24.50
C LYS A 801 -0.59 -13.16 -24.09
N TYR A 802 -0.38 -12.95 -22.79
CA TYR A 802 -0.14 -11.62 -22.26
C TYR A 802 1.29 -11.16 -22.50
N GLN A 803 1.46 -9.91 -22.93
CA GLN A 803 2.77 -9.26 -22.97
C GLN A 803 2.78 -8.12 -21.96
N THR A 804 3.62 -8.22 -20.93
CA THR A 804 3.73 -7.14 -19.95
C THR A 804 4.26 -5.85 -20.59
N PRO A 805 3.53 -4.72 -20.46
CA PRO A 805 3.97 -3.43 -20.96
C PRO A 805 5.27 -2.96 -20.32
N GLY A 806 6.20 -2.46 -21.13
CA GLY A 806 7.45 -1.85 -20.63
C GLY A 806 8.47 -2.84 -20.05
N LEU A 807 8.14 -4.13 -19.91
CA LEU A 807 9.03 -5.12 -19.28
C LEU A 807 10.27 -5.34 -20.12
N LYS A 808 10.11 -5.46 -21.44
CA LYS A 808 11.24 -5.66 -22.37
C LYS A 808 12.15 -4.43 -22.38
N GLU A 809 11.56 -3.24 -22.49
CA GLU A 809 12.27 -1.96 -22.49
C GLU A 809 13.01 -1.75 -21.17
N GLY A 810 12.35 -2.03 -20.05
CA GLY A 810 12.91 -1.99 -18.70
C GLY A 810 14.07 -2.96 -18.51
N ALA A 811 13.91 -4.21 -18.95
CA ALA A 811 14.97 -5.23 -18.87
C ALA A 811 16.20 -4.84 -19.71
N VAL A 812 16.00 -4.37 -20.94
CA VAL A 812 17.10 -3.89 -21.80
C VAL A 812 17.83 -2.72 -21.14
N LEU A 813 17.09 -1.73 -20.62
CA LEU A 813 17.68 -0.58 -19.92
C LEU A 813 18.50 -1.03 -18.70
N SER A 814 17.93 -1.87 -17.84
CA SER A 814 18.60 -2.42 -16.66
C SER A 814 19.90 -3.14 -17.02
N ILE A 815 19.88 -4.00 -18.05
CA ILE A 815 21.05 -4.75 -18.51
C ILE A 815 22.13 -3.81 -19.07
N LEU A 816 21.75 -2.85 -19.91
CA LEU A 816 22.69 -1.88 -20.48
C LEU A 816 23.37 -1.06 -19.39
N ILE A 817 22.60 -0.56 -18.43
CA ILE A 817 23.13 0.24 -17.31
C ILE A 817 24.03 -0.63 -16.42
N ALA A 818 23.62 -1.84 -16.08
CA ALA A 818 24.45 -2.78 -15.32
C ALA A 818 25.77 -3.10 -16.04
N GLY A 819 25.72 -3.33 -17.36
CA GLY A 819 26.89 -3.55 -18.20
C GLY A 819 27.84 -2.35 -18.23
N MET A 820 27.31 -1.13 -18.41
CA MET A 820 28.10 0.10 -18.36
C MET A 820 28.76 0.30 -16.99
N LEU A 821 28.03 0.07 -15.90
CA LEU A 821 28.57 0.15 -14.54
C LEU A 821 29.65 -0.91 -14.29
N GLY A 822 29.47 -2.12 -14.82
CA GLY A 822 30.46 -3.20 -14.78
C GLY A 822 31.75 -2.83 -15.51
N ILE A 823 31.65 -2.26 -16.72
CA ILE A 823 32.82 -1.78 -17.49
C ILE A 823 33.54 -0.68 -16.72
N VAL A 824 32.81 0.32 -16.21
CA VAL A 824 33.38 1.41 -15.39
C VAL A 824 34.06 0.85 -14.14
N TRP A 825 33.48 -0.17 -13.51
CA TRP A 825 34.12 -0.85 -12.39
C TRP A 825 35.45 -1.49 -12.78
N ILE A 826 35.48 -2.27 -13.85
CA ILE A 826 36.68 -2.97 -14.34
C ILE A 826 37.79 -1.96 -14.70
N ILE A 827 37.44 -0.87 -15.40
CA ILE A 827 38.39 0.20 -15.75
C ILE A 827 38.97 0.84 -14.49
N CYS A 828 38.13 1.16 -13.50
CA CYS A 828 38.61 1.69 -12.21
C CYS A 828 39.57 0.72 -11.50
N MET A 829 39.30 -0.60 -11.53
CA MET A 829 40.19 -1.59 -10.90
C MET A 829 41.52 -1.72 -11.64
N ARG A 830 41.50 -1.69 -12.99
CA ARG A 830 42.73 -1.72 -13.80
C ARG A 830 43.60 -0.49 -13.58
N ASN A 831 42.99 0.71 -13.56
CA ASN A 831 43.71 1.96 -13.34
C ASN A 831 44.11 2.18 -11.87
N GLY A 832 43.39 1.56 -10.93
CA GLY A 832 43.70 1.57 -9.50
C GLY A 832 44.98 0.80 -9.13
N LYS A 833 45.50 -0.07 -10.01
CA LYS A 833 46.82 -0.70 -9.82
C LYS A 833 48.01 0.26 -10.03
N HIS A 834 47.80 1.49 -10.49
CA HIS A 834 48.89 2.43 -10.77
C HIS A 834 48.85 3.78 -10.03
N ARG A 835 47.96 4.01 -9.05
CA ARG A 835 48.01 5.25 -8.25
C ARG A 835 47.66 5.05 -6.77
N PHE A 836 48.71 4.81 -5.99
CA PHE A 836 49.09 5.29 -4.65
C PHE A 836 49.51 4.17 -3.67
N PRO A 837 50.73 4.25 -3.09
CA PRO A 837 51.18 3.39 -2.01
C PRO A 837 50.52 3.79 -0.67
N ASP A 838 50.17 2.78 0.13
CA ASP A 838 49.81 2.73 1.56
C ASP A 838 49.13 3.93 2.26
#